data_AF-A0A068USX8-F1
#
_entry.id   AF-A0A068USX8-F1
#
_cell.length_a   1.000
_cell.length_b   1.000
_cell.length_c   1.000
_cell.angle_alpha   90.00
_cell.angle_beta   90.00
_cell.angle_gamma   90.00
#
_symmetry.space_group_name_H-M   'P 1'
#
loop_
_entity.id
_entity.type
_entity.pdbx_description
1 polymer ?
#
loop_
_entity_poly.entity_id
_entity_poly.type
_entity_poly.pdbx_seq_one_letter_code
_entity_poly.pdbx_strand_id
1 'polypeptide(L)'
;MATIADISVAASINILSAFAFFVAFAILRIQPINDRVYFPKWYLKGLRSSPLQSGAFVHKFVNLDFHSYLRFLNWMPAAMRMPEPELIDHAGLDSAVYLRIYLTGLKIFVPIAVIAFTVMVPVNWTNSTLEHSNLTFSNIDKLSISNIPHGSKRFWTHIVMAYVFTFWTCYVLKREYETITSMRLQFIASEHRRPDQFTVLVRNVPPDPDESVSELVEHFFMVNHPDHYLTHQVVYNANKLSELVNEKKNKQNWLDYYQLKYARNQSRRPTSKSGYLGFWGKTVDTINFYTSEIERLSKEVTHQGVKKLIAAERLKIDNNAKYIMPAAFVSFKTRWGAAVCAQTQQSRNPTLWLTEWAPEPCDVYWNNLAIPYVSLTIRRLVIAVAFFFLTFFFMIPIAFVQSLANVEGIEKALPFLKPIIEKKVIKGFIQGFLPGIALKIFLIFLPSILMLMSKFEGFSSISALERRSATRYYIFQFINVFLGSIITGTAFQQLNNFIHQSPNEIPKTIGVSIPMKATFFITYIMVDGWAGVAGEILRLRPLIIYHLKNFFMVKTETDREEAMNPGSLGFNTGEPQIQLYFLLGLVYAVVSPILLPFIVIFFGLAYIVYRHQIMNVYNQEYESAAAFWPDVHGRIIIALIVSQLLLLGLLSTKDASQSTPFLITLPVLTICFDRYCKGRYEPAFVRYPLQQAMMKDILNRTREPNVNLKDYLRSAYIHPVFKAGDDYENNLVSEDEEQEPTLVPTKRQSRRSTPFSSKYSGSSQSLPYEVDQNLQP
;
A
#
# COMPACT_ATOMS: atom_id res chain seq x y z
N MET A 1 24.16 -6.44 26.81
CA MET A 1 23.69 -6.67 25.43
C MET A 1 23.27 -8.12 25.26
N ALA A 2 22.39 -8.44 24.29
CA ALA A 2 21.95 -9.80 24.04
C ALA A 2 23.06 -10.66 23.40
N THR A 3 23.16 -11.91 23.84
CA THR A 3 24.16 -12.90 23.43
C THR A 3 23.68 -13.70 22.22
N ILE A 4 24.58 -14.48 21.59
CA ILE A 4 24.21 -15.41 20.51
C ILE A 4 23.14 -16.40 20.98
N ALA A 5 23.20 -16.83 22.26
CA ALA A 5 22.19 -17.70 22.83
C ALA A 5 20.82 -17.01 22.88
N ASP A 6 20.77 -15.73 23.25
CA ASP A 6 19.53 -14.95 23.29
C ASP A 6 18.93 -14.77 21.89
N ILE A 7 19.77 -14.49 20.88
CA ILE A 7 19.32 -14.42 19.47
C ILE A 7 18.84 -15.78 18.98
N SER A 8 19.53 -16.88 19.32
CA SER A 8 19.12 -18.22 18.92
C SER A 8 17.76 -18.61 19.51
N VAL A 9 17.53 -18.28 20.78
CA VAL A 9 16.21 -18.47 21.43
C VAL A 9 15.14 -17.63 20.74
N ALA A 10 15.42 -16.35 20.48
CA ALA A 10 14.49 -15.47 19.77
C ALA A 10 14.19 -15.96 18.35
N ALA A 11 15.21 -16.40 17.61
CA ALA A 11 15.08 -16.97 16.26
C ALA A 11 14.22 -18.24 16.29
N SER A 12 14.49 -19.14 17.23
CA SER A 12 13.73 -20.39 17.40
C SER A 12 12.26 -20.11 17.66
N ILE A 13 11.94 -19.17 18.56
CA ILE A 13 10.55 -18.78 18.86
C ILE A 13 9.86 -18.19 17.63
N ASN A 14 10.52 -17.29 16.91
CA ASN A 14 9.96 -16.66 15.71
C ASN A 14 9.76 -17.67 14.57
N ILE A 15 10.71 -18.57 14.34
CA ILE A 15 10.60 -19.63 13.32
C ILE A 15 9.47 -20.60 13.68
N LEU A 16 9.38 -21.04 14.94
CA LEU A 16 8.29 -21.91 15.41
C LEU A 16 6.93 -21.23 15.29
N SER A 17 6.85 -19.93 15.62
CA SER A 17 5.63 -19.14 15.48
C SER A 17 5.23 -18.97 14.00
N ALA A 18 6.19 -18.67 13.12
CA ALA A 18 5.95 -18.59 11.68
C ALA A 18 5.47 -19.94 11.12
N PHE A 19 6.08 -21.04 11.52
CA PHE A 19 5.65 -22.39 11.14
C PHE A 19 4.23 -22.69 11.65
N ALA A 20 3.93 -22.37 12.90
CA ALA A 20 2.59 -22.51 13.47
C ALA A 20 1.56 -21.68 12.69
N PHE A 21 1.90 -20.47 12.26
CA PHE A 21 1.04 -19.64 11.42
C PHE A 21 0.81 -20.27 10.03
N PHE A 22 1.82 -20.86 9.39
CA PHE A 22 1.63 -21.56 8.13
C PHE A 22 0.76 -22.80 8.25
N VAL A 23 0.89 -23.56 9.34
CA VAL A 23 0.03 -24.71 9.64
C VAL A 23 -1.41 -24.24 9.88
N ALA A 24 -1.61 -23.21 10.71
CA ALA A 24 -2.93 -22.64 10.95
C ALA A 24 -3.56 -22.10 9.66
N PHE A 25 -2.78 -21.45 8.81
CA PHE A 25 -3.24 -20.94 7.51
C PHE A 25 -3.70 -22.08 6.61
N ALA A 26 -2.92 -23.15 6.50
CA ALA A 26 -3.29 -24.29 5.68
C ALA A 26 -4.60 -24.92 6.16
N ILE A 27 -4.78 -25.08 7.47
CA ILE A 27 -6.03 -25.61 8.05
C ILE A 27 -7.20 -24.68 7.77
N LEU A 28 -7.05 -23.37 8.05
CA LEU A 28 -8.13 -22.39 7.93
C LEU A 28 -8.54 -22.12 6.49
N ARG A 29 -7.59 -22.15 5.54
CA ARG A 29 -7.81 -21.93 4.10
C ARG A 29 -8.66 -23.02 3.46
N ILE A 30 -8.51 -24.25 3.94
CA ILE A 30 -9.22 -25.41 3.39
C ILE A 30 -10.69 -25.43 3.85
N GLN A 31 -11.04 -24.72 4.93
CA GLN A 31 -12.41 -24.68 5.44
C GLN A 31 -13.35 -23.91 4.49
N PRO A 32 -14.49 -24.49 4.05
CA PRO A 32 -15.42 -23.83 3.13
C PRO A 32 -16.00 -22.52 3.70
N ILE A 33 -16.16 -22.43 5.02
CA ILE A 33 -16.67 -21.22 5.68
C ILE A 33 -15.77 -19.99 5.49
N ASN A 34 -14.45 -20.21 5.32
CA ASN A 34 -13.45 -19.16 5.17
C ASN A 34 -13.09 -18.88 3.70
N ASP A 35 -13.74 -19.57 2.75
CA ASP A 35 -13.34 -19.52 1.35
C ASP A 35 -13.39 -18.10 0.77
N ARG A 36 -14.43 -17.33 1.13
CA ARG A 36 -14.58 -15.92 0.75
C ARG A 36 -13.53 -14.99 1.39
N VAL A 37 -12.85 -15.40 2.46
CA VAL A 37 -11.79 -14.58 3.11
C VAL A 37 -10.43 -14.80 2.44
N TYR A 38 -10.15 -16.04 2.01
CA TYR A 38 -8.87 -16.43 1.43
C TYR A 38 -8.84 -16.42 -0.11
N PHE A 39 -10.02 -16.40 -0.76
CA PHE A 39 -10.16 -16.29 -2.21
C PHE A 39 -11.13 -15.19 -2.70
N PRO A 40 -11.26 -14.03 -2.03
CA PRO A 40 -12.25 -13.01 -2.39
C PRO A 40 -12.08 -12.48 -3.81
N LYS A 41 -10.84 -12.36 -4.30
CA LYS A 41 -10.56 -11.86 -5.66
C LYS A 41 -11.19 -12.72 -6.75
N TRP A 42 -11.21 -14.03 -6.55
CA TRP A 42 -11.80 -14.97 -7.51
C TRP A 42 -13.33 -14.84 -7.56
N TYR A 43 -13.96 -14.50 -6.43
CA TYR A 43 -15.39 -14.18 -6.39
C TYR A 43 -15.69 -12.84 -7.06
N LEU A 44 -14.89 -11.80 -6.78
CA LEU A 44 -15.04 -10.47 -7.39
C LEU A 44 -14.86 -10.51 -8.92
N LYS A 45 -14.04 -11.44 -9.43
CA LYS A 45 -13.86 -11.66 -10.87
C LYS A 45 -14.92 -12.58 -11.51
N GLY A 46 -15.88 -13.10 -10.75
CA GLY A 46 -16.87 -14.07 -11.23
C GLY A 46 -16.30 -15.46 -11.59
N LEU A 47 -15.00 -15.70 -11.38
CA LEU A 47 -14.33 -16.97 -11.72
C LEU A 47 -14.62 -18.08 -10.71
N ARG A 48 -15.18 -17.72 -9.55
CA ARG A 48 -15.55 -18.66 -8.49
C ARG A 48 -16.92 -18.30 -7.94
N SER A 49 -17.85 -19.24 -8.02
CA SER A 49 -19.16 -19.16 -7.37
C SER A 49 -19.16 -20.02 -6.10
N SER A 50 -20.06 -19.69 -5.17
CA SER A 50 -20.24 -20.54 -3.98
C SER A 50 -20.70 -21.92 -4.45
N PRO A 51 -20.11 -23.01 -3.95
CA PRO A 51 -20.55 -24.34 -4.36
C PRO A 51 -22.04 -24.49 -4.00
N LEU A 52 -22.88 -24.63 -5.02
CA LEU A 52 -24.25 -25.15 -4.93
C LEU A 52 -24.17 -26.63 -4.55
N GLN A 53 -23.66 -26.95 -3.36
CA GLN A 53 -23.54 -28.33 -2.90
C GLN A 53 -24.63 -28.65 -1.90
N SER A 54 -25.64 -29.38 -2.40
CA SER A 54 -26.59 -30.18 -1.63
C SER A 54 -25.84 -31.32 -0.94
N GLY A 55 -25.32 -31.06 0.26
CA GLY A 55 -24.61 -32.04 1.09
C GLY A 55 -24.92 -31.85 2.58
N ALA A 56 -24.54 -32.81 3.42
CA ALA A 56 -24.76 -32.76 4.87
C ALA A 56 -24.22 -31.45 5.48
N PHE A 57 -24.95 -30.87 6.45
CA PHE A 57 -24.66 -29.56 7.06
C PHE A 57 -23.20 -29.40 7.52
N VAL A 58 -22.56 -30.50 7.97
CA VAL A 58 -21.15 -30.51 8.41
C VAL A 58 -20.16 -30.20 7.28
N HIS A 59 -20.41 -30.68 6.06
CA HIS A 59 -19.56 -30.40 4.89
C HIS A 59 -19.61 -28.93 4.45
N LYS A 60 -20.61 -28.16 4.90
CA LYS A 60 -20.69 -26.71 4.68
C LYS A 60 -19.68 -25.93 5.51
N PHE A 61 -19.23 -26.49 6.64
CA PHE A 61 -18.36 -25.81 7.59
C PHE A 61 -16.96 -26.40 7.64
N VAL A 62 -16.83 -27.72 7.47
CA VAL A 62 -15.56 -28.44 7.63
C VAL A 62 -15.22 -29.28 6.42
N ASN A 63 -13.99 -29.19 5.94
CA ASN A 63 -13.45 -30.13 4.97
C ASN A 63 -12.87 -31.36 5.69
N LEU A 64 -13.40 -32.55 5.38
CA LEU A 64 -13.03 -33.82 6.01
C LEU A 64 -11.93 -34.61 5.25
N ASP A 65 -11.38 -34.07 4.16
CA ASP A 65 -10.32 -34.75 3.39
C ASP A 65 -8.93 -34.61 4.07
N PHE A 66 -8.51 -35.65 4.81
CA PHE A 66 -7.22 -35.68 5.52
C PHE A 66 -6.00 -35.52 4.61
N HIS A 67 -6.07 -35.98 3.36
CA HIS A 67 -4.97 -35.90 2.41
C HIS A 67 -4.68 -34.45 1.96
N SER A 68 -5.69 -33.59 1.98
CA SER A 68 -5.54 -32.15 1.74
C SER A 68 -4.72 -31.45 2.85
N TYR A 69 -4.76 -31.95 4.09
CA TYR A 69 -3.99 -31.40 5.21
C TYR A 69 -2.51 -31.83 5.21
N LEU A 70 -2.18 -33.01 4.67
CA LEU A 70 -0.79 -33.45 4.47
C LEU A 70 -0.03 -32.60 3.43
N ARG A 71 -0.74 -31.90 2.55
CA ARG A 71 -0.20 -31.08 1.45
C ARG A 71 -0.14 -29.57 1.78
N PHE A 72 0.09 -29.23 3.04
CA PHE A 72 -0.10 -27.88 3.58
C PHE A 72 0.77 -26.77 2.95
N LEU A 73 1.98 -27.09 2.44
CA LEU A 73 2.88 -26.10 1.79
C LEU A 73 2.74 -26.02 0.26
N ASN A 74 1.81 -26.77 -0.35
CA ASN A 74 1.66 -26.77 -1.82
C ASN A 74 1.27 -25.40 -2.41
N TRP A 75 0.82 -24.46 -1.59
CA TRP A 75 0.52 -23.10 -2.03
C TRP A 75 1.78 -22.30 -2.40
N MET A 76 2.95 -22.61 -1.82
CA MET A 76 4.21 -21.92 -2.12
C MET A 76 4.71 -22.19 -3.55
N PRO A 77 4.89 -23.45 -3.99
CA PRO A 77 5.28 -23.72 -5.38
C PRO A 77 4.16 -23.32 -6.35
N ALA A 78 2.89 -23.42 -5.96
CA ALA A 78 1.78 -22.93 -6.79
C ALA A 78 1.84 -21.41 -7.01
N ALA A 79 2.27 -20.63 -6.01
CA ALA A 79 2.41 -19.19 -6.14
C ALA A 79 3.50 -18.77 -7.13
N MET A 80 4.52 -19.61 -7.33
CA MET A 80 5.63 -19.35 -8.24
C MET A 80 5.35 -19.73 -9.71
N ARG A 81 4.22 -20.40 -10.00
CA ARG A 81 3.93 -20.91 -11.36
C ARG A 81 3.40 -19.86 -12.33
N MET A 82 2.62 -18.89 -11.85
CA MET A 82 2.06 -17.84 -12.72
C MET A 82 3.19 -16.94 -13.21
N PRO A 83 3.38 -16.72 -14.53
CA PRO A 83 4.39 -15.81 -15.06
C PRO A 83 4.01 -14.33 -14.81
N GLU A 84 4.98 -13.42 -14.94
CA GLU A 84 4.76 -11.99 -14.66
C GLU A 84 3.72 -11.33 -15.58
N PRO A 85 3.65 -11.57 -16.90
CA PRO A 85 2.62 -10.97 -17.76
C PRO A 85 1.20 -11.36 -17.34
N GLU A 86 0.97 -12.65 -17.08
CA GLU A 86 -0.33 -13.13 -16.57
C GLU A 86 -0.66 -12.51 -15.21
N LEU A 87 0.34 -12.24 -14.37
CA LEU A 87 0.13 -11.58 -13.09
C LEU A 87 -0.26 -10.11 -13.27
N ILE A 88 0.30 -9.40 -14.25
CA ILE A 88 -0.05 -8.01 -14.56
C ILE A 88 -1.50 -7.94 -15.05
N ASP A 89 -1.89 -8.79 -16.00
CA ASP A 89 -3.26 -8.84 -16.51
C ASP A 89 -4.26 -9.26 -15.42
N HIS A 90 -3.84 -10.14 -14.51
CA HIS A 90 -4.68 -10.62 -13.43
C HIS A 90 -4.80 -9.63 -12.26
N ALA A 91 -3.73 -8.95 -11.87
CA ALA A 91 -3.68 -8.22 -10.62
C ALA A 91 -3.47 -6.71 -10.76
N GLY A 92 -3.08 -6.21 -11.93
CA GLY A 92 -2.68 -4.83 -12.16
C GLY A 92 -1.15 -4.65 -12.16
N LEU A 93 -0.69 -3.56 -12.78
CA LEU A 93 0.74 -3.26 -12.88
C LEU A 93 1.31 -2.80 -11.52
N ASP A 94 0.55 -2.01 -10.75
CA ASP A 94 0.97 -1.58 -9.41
C ASP A 94 1.32 -2.76 -8.52
N SER A 95 0.46 -3.78 -8.50
CA SER A 95 0.66 -5.02 -7.73
C SER A 95 1.92 -5.77 -8.17
N ALA A 96 2.16 -5.87 -9.48
CA ALA A 96 3.35 -6.53 -10.02
C ALA A 96 4.63 -5.76 -9.68
N VAL A 97 4.65 -4.43 -9.84
CA VAL A 97 5.81 -3.60 -9.51
C VAL A 97 6.08 -3.58 -8.00
N TYR A 98 5.04 -3.62 -7.16
CA TYR A 98 5.21 -3.77 -5.71
C TYR A 98 5.93 -5.07 -5.35
N LEU A 99 5.60 -6.21 -5.97
CA LEU A 99 6.35 -7.45 -5.77
C LEU A 99 7.81 -7.33 -6.24
N ARG A 100 8.06 -6.57 -7.29
CA ARG A 100 9.42 -6.32 -7.78
C ARG A 100 10.26 -5.50 -6.79
N ILE A 101 9.66 -4.78 -5.84
CA ILE A 101 10.40 -4.16 -4.73
C ILE A 101 11.09 -5.25 -3.87
N TYR A 102 10.38 -6.32 -3.52
CA TYR A 102 10.98 -7.45 -2.77
C TYR A 102 12.04 -8.18 -3.58
N LEU A 103 11.80 -8.38 -4.89
CA LEU A 103 12.79 -8.99 -5.79
C LEU A 103 14.05 -8.12 -5.92
N THR A 104 13.89 -6.80 -5.96
CA THR A 104 14.99 -5.83 -5.96
C THR A 104 15.79 -5.93 -4.66
N GLY A 105 15.11 -6.11 -3.52
CA GLY A 105 15.74 -6.40 -2.22
C GLY A 105 16.62 -7.64 -2.27
N LEU A 106 16.12 -8.75 -2.82
CA LEU A 106 16.92 -9.97 -3.01
C LEU A 106 18.12 -9.75 -3.94
N LYS A 107 17.92 -9.07 -5.08
CA LYS A 107 18.99 -8.77 -6.05
C LYS A 107 20.11 -7.91 -5.46
N ILE A 108 19.77 -6.99 -4.54
CA ILE A 108 20.75 -6.14 -3.85
C ILE A 108 21.44 -6.95 -2.74
N PHE A 109 20.68 -7.54 -1.81
CA PHE A 109 21.24 -8.08 -0.57
C PHE A 109 21.85 -9.47 -0.68
N VAL A 110 21.44 -10.32 -1.64
CA VAL A 110 22.04 -11.67 -1.77
C VAL A 110 23.53 -11.58 -2.14
N PRO A 111 23.95 -10.86 -3.20
CA PRO A 111 25.37 -10.71 -3.53
C PRO A 111 26.16 -9.97 -2.44
N ILE A 112 25.57 -8.92 -1.85
CA ILE A 112 26.19 -8.18 -0.75
C ILE A 112 26.43 -9.09 0.44
N ALA A 113 25.46 -9.94 0.82
CA ALA A 113 25.60 -10.89 1.92
C ALA A 113 26.73 -11.90 1.66
N VAL A 114 26.79 -12.48 0.46
CA VAL A 114 27.85 -13.43 0.10
C VAL A 114 29.22 -12.77 0.24
N ILE A 115 29.43 -11.61 -0.38
CA ILE A 115 30.74 -10.95 -0.34
C ILE A 115 31.09 -10.46 1.08
N ALA A 116 30.11 -9.92 1.82
CA ALA A 116 30.33 -9.47 3.19
C ALA A 116 30.73 -10.63 4.12
N PHE A 117 30.14 -11.81 3.96
CA PHE A 117 30.51 -13.00 4.74
C PHE A 117 31.87 -13.57 4.33
N THR A 118 32.20 -13.57 3.04
CA THR A 118 33.49 -14.09 2.57
C THR A 118 34.66 -13.18 2.95
N VAL A 119 34.48 -11.86 2.90
CA VAL A 119 35.58 -10.89 3.07
C VAL A 119 35.56 -10.24 4.45
N MET A 120 34.42 -9.69 4.89
CA MET A 120 34.39 -8.83 6.07
C MET A 120 34.37 -9.61 7.38
N VAL A 121 33.66 -10.74 7.44
CA VAL A 121 33.60 -11.58 8.64
C VAL A 121 35.00 -12.06 9.08
N PRO A 122 35.85 -12.62 8.19
CA PRO A 122 37.22 -12.98 8.58
C PRO A 122 38.09 -11.79 9.01
N VAL A 123 37.96 -10.64 8.34
CA VAL A 123 38.74 -9.42 8.66
C VAL A 123 38.40 -8.88 10.06
N ASN A 124 37.12 -8.94 10.44
CA ASN A 124 36.65 -8.51 11.76
C ASN A 124 36.98 -9.53 12.85
N TRP A 125 36.85 -10.84 12.55
CA TRP A 125 37.03 -11.91 13.54
C TRP A 125 38.49 -12.12 13.96
N THR A 126 39.45 -11.89 13.06
CA THR A 126 40.89 -12.11 13.28
C THR A 126 41.54 -11.09 14.23
N ASN A 127 40.77 -10.41 15.08
CA ASN A 127 41.27 -9.44 16.03
C ASN A 127 40.71 -9.70 17.42
N SER A 128 41.43 -9.26 18.45
CA SER A 128 41.08 -9.46 19.85
C SER A 128 40.94 -8.13 20.61
N THR A 129 40.71 -7.02 19.89
CA THR A 129 40.65 -5.67 20.51
C THR A 129 39.53 -5.57 21.55
N LEU A 130 38.36 -6.17 21.29
CA LEU A 130 37.27 -6.17 22.26
C LEU A 130 37.61 -6.96 23.54
N GLU A 131 38.34 -8.07 23.42
CA GLU A 131 38.74 -8.91 24.56
C GLU A 131 39.68 -8.19 25.53
N HIS A 132 40.44 -7.20 25.03
CA HIS A 132 41.34 -6.37 25.82
C HIS A 132 40.69 -5.04 26.28
N SER A 133 39.41 -4.83 25.97
CA SER A 133 38.68 -3.60 26.34
C SER A 133 37.79 -3.82 27.56
N ASN A 134 37.67 -2.82 28.44
CA ASN A 134 36.78 -2.85 29.62
C ASN A 134 35.28 -2.69 29.27
N LEU A 135 34.90 -2.92 28.01
CA LEU A 135 33.53 -2.75 27.54
C LEU A 135 32.76 -4.06 27.66
N THR A 136 31.47 -3.98 27.99
CA THR A 136 30.59 -5.15 27.91
C THR A 136 30.24 -5.40 26.44
N PHE A 137 30.77 -6.48 25.85
CA PHE A 137 30.54 -6.84 24.45
C PHE A 137 29.94 -8.24 24.30
N SER A 138 29.22 -8.46 23.21
CA SER A 138 28.70 -9.77 22.81
C SER A 138 29.63 -10.45 21.81
N ASN A 139 29.53 -11.77 21.65
CA ASN A 139 30.27 -12.50 20.63
C ASN A 139 29.97 -12.05 19.18
N ILE A 140 28.83 -11.36 18.97
CA ILE A 140 28.43 -10.84 17.66
C ILE A 140 29.17 -9.53 17.37
N ASP A 141 29.46 -8.74 18.42
CA ASP A 141 30.22 -7.52 18.27
C ASP A 141 31.65 -7.80 17.76
N LYS A 142 32.20 -8.99 18.06
CA LYS A 142 33.46 -9.48 17.48
C LYS A 142 33.45 -9.58 15.95
N LEU A 143 32.28 -9.81 15.36
CA LEU A 143 32.10 -9.91 13.90
C LEU A 143 31.89 -8.54 13.24
N SER A 144 31.83 -7.47 14.03
CA SER A 144 31.57 -6.12 13.55
C SER A 144 32.85 -5.28 13.52
N ILE A 145 32.75 -4.12 12.88
CA ILE A 145 33.81 -3.11 12.85
C ILE A 145 34.25 -2.63 14.24
N SER A 146 33.44 -2.86 15.30
CA SER A 146 33.82 -2.49 16.67
C SER A 146 35.08 -3.23 17.14
N ASN A 147 35.34 -4.45 16.63
CA ASN A 147 36.51 -5.26 16.96
C ASN A 147 37.83 -4.82 16.29
N ILE A 148 37.79 -3.79 15.43
CA ILE A 148 38.99 -3.25 14.77
C ILE A 148 39.61 -2.13 15.62
N PRO A 149 40.94 -2.15 15.87
CA PRO A 149 41.61 -1.13 16.67
C PRO A 149 41.71 0.19 15.91
N HIS A 150 41.89 1.26 16.68
CA HIS A 150 42.08 2.62 16.16
C HIS A 150 43.31 2.67 15.23
N GLY A 151 43.20 3.42 14.13
CA GLY A 151 44.28 3.57 13.14
C GLY A 151 44.64 2.33 12.31
N SER A 152 43.86 1.23 12.38
CA SER A 152 44.17 0.00 11.66
C SER A 152 44.06 0.14 10.13
N LYS A 153 45.01 -0.46 9.40
CA LYS A 153 44.93 -0.57 7.92
C LYS A 153 43.72 -1.39 7.44
N ARG A 154 43.07 -2.17 8.30
CA ARG A 154 41.88 -2.98 7.96
C ARG A 154 40.66 -2.15 7.57
N PHE A 155 40.60 -0.86 7.94
CA PHE A 155 39.52 0.04 7.51
C PHE A 155 39.48 0.22 5.98
N TRP A 156 40.61 0.05 5.29
CA TRP A 156 40.64 0.06 3.83
C TRP A 156 39.73 -1.01 3.22
N THR A 157 39.65 -2.19 3.83
CA THR A 157 38.73 -3.23 3.38
C THR A 157 37.27 -2.75 3.48
N HIS A 158 36.88 -2.11 4.58
CA HIS A 158 35.51 -1.59 4.74
C HIS A 158 35.19 -0.49 3.72
N ILE A 159 36.16 0.37 3.40
CA ILE A 159 36.00 1.44 2.42
C ILE A 159 35.83 0.86 1.02
N VAL A 160 36.72 -0.04 0.60
CA VAL A 160 36.63 -0.72 -0.70
C VAL A 160 35.30 -1.48 -0.81
N MET A 161 34.89 -2.18 0.25
CA MET A 161 33.59 -2.86 0.27
C MET A 161 32.41 -1.89 0.18
N ALA A 162 32.49 -0.70 0.79
CA ALA A 162 31.46 0.33 0.66
C ALA A 162 31.33 0.82 -0.79
N TYR A 163 32.43 0.95 -1.53
CA TYR A 163 32.41 1.24 -2.97
C TYR A 163 31.74 0.11 -3.75
N VAL A 164 32.15 -1.14 -3.53
CA VAL A 164 31.58 -2.32 -4.21
C VAL A 164 30.07 -2.41 -3.97
N PHE A 165 29.61 -2.26 -2.72
CA PHE A 165 28.19 -2.31 -2.38
C PHE A 165 27.41 -1.13 -2.97
N THR A 166 27.97 0.07 -2.96
CA THR A 166 27.34 1.26 -3.56
C THR A 166 27.19 1.08 -5.07
N PHE A 167 28.26 0.71 -5.78
CA PHE A 167 28.21 0.51 -7.23
C PHE A 167 27.25 -0.61 -7.63
N TRP A 168 27.26 -1.74 -6.90
CA TRP A 168 26.33 -2.83 -7.13
C TRP A 168 24.88 -2.38 -6.93
N THR A 169 24.60 -1.68 -5.83
CA THR A 169 23.25 -1.17 -5.53
C THR A 169 22.78 -0.20 -6.61
N CYS A 170 23.61 0.77 -7.01
CA CYS A 170 23.28 1.70 -8.10
C CYS A 170 23.07 0.99 -9.45
N TYR A 171 23.88 -0.03 -9.76
CA TYR A 171 23.72 -0.83 -10.98
C TYR A 171 22.37 -1.57 -11.01
N VAL A 172 22.01 -2.23 -9.90
CA VAL A 172 20.71 -2.92 -9.79
C VAL A 172 19.58 -1.91 -9.88
N LEU A 173 19.65 -0.80 -9.15
CA LEU A 173 18.62 0.25 -9.19
C LEU A 173 18.43 0.82 -10.60
N LYS A 174 19.52 1.10 -11.32
CA LYS A 174 19.45 1.57 -12.71
C LYS A 174 18.72 0.56 -13.61
N ARG A 175 19.10 -0.72 -13.53
CA ARG A 175 18.52 -1.79 -14.36
C ARG A 175 17.04 -2.00 -14.04
N GLU A 176 16.67 -1.95 -12.76
CA GLU A 176 15.28 -2.07 -12.34
C GLU A 176 14.44 -0.86 -12.75
N TYR A 177 14.99 0.36 -12.66
CA TYR A 177 14.32 1.56 -13.15
C TYR A 177 14.03 1.47 -14.64
N GLU A 178 15.01 1.05 -15.44
CA GLU A 178 14.83 0.84 -16.89
C GLU A 178 13.77 -0.23 -17.20
N THR A 179 13.79 -1.35 -16.47
CA THR A 179 12.81 -2.42 -16.65
C THR A 179 11.40 -1.94 -16.31
N ILE A 180 11.22 -1.23 -15.20
CA ILE A 180 9.91 -0.71 -14.76
C ILE A 180 9.42 0.40 -15.67
N THR A 181 10.32 1.23 -16.19
CA THR A 181 9.97 2.22 -17.22
C THR A 181 9.40 1.53 -18.45
N SER A 182 10.07 0.46 -18.93
CA SER A 182 9.63 -0.31 -20.09
C SER A 182 8.28 -0.99 -19.84
N MET A 183 8.10 -1.62 -18.67
CA MET A 183 6.83 -2.23 -18.26
C MET A 183 5.69 -1.20 -18.19
N ARG A 184 5.93 -0.03 -17.60
CA ARG A 184 4.93 1.05 -17.51
C ARG A 184 4.51 1.53 -18.89
N LEU A 185 5.48 1.84 -19.76
CA LEU A 185 5.18 2.35 -21.10
C LEU A 185 4.45 1.30 -21.95
N GLN A 186 4.83 0.03 -21.84
CA GLN A 186 4.14 -1.08 -22.52
C GLN A 186 2.71 -1.23 -21.99
N PHE A 187 2.52 -1.22 -20.67
CA PHE A 187 1.21 -1.34 -20.03
C PHE A 187 0.28 -0.19 -20.45
N ILE A 188 0.73 1.06 -20.38
CA ILE A 188 -0.08 2.22 -20.78
C ILE A 188 -0.43 2.15 -22.28
N ALA A 189 0.48 1.64 -23.12
CA ALA A 189 0.21 1.47 -24.55
C ALA A 189 -0.85 0.39 -24.81
N SER A 190 -0.82 -0.74 -24.09
CA SER A 190 -1.77 -1.86 -24.26
C SER A 190 -3.09 -1.69 -23.50
N GLU A 191 -3.14 -0.78 -22.53
CA GLU A 191 -4.30 -0.62 -21.67
C GLU A 191 -5.56 -0.22 -22.44
N HIS A 192 -6.70 -0.74 -22.00
CA HIS A 192 -8.02 -0.42 -22.54
C HIS A 192 -8.37 1.07 -22.40
N ARG A 193 -9.43 1.48 -23.10
CA ARG A 193 -9.96 2.84 -23.01
C ARG A 193 -10.47 3.07 -21.59
N ARG A 194 -9.90 4.06 -20.90
CA ARG A 194 -10.35 4.56 -19.60
C ARG A 194 -10.58 6.08 -19.68
N PRO A 195 -11.49 6.66 -18.87
CA PRO A 195 -11.88 8.07 -18.99
C PRO A 195 -10.79 9.05 -18.51
N ASP A 196 -9.89 8.61 -17.63
CA ASP A 196 -8.72 9.37 -17.13
C ASP A 196 -7.75 9.75 -18.26
N GLN A 197 -7.60 8.89 -19.27
CA GLN A 197 -6.71 9.14 -20.42
C GLN A 197 -7.14 10.36 -21.26
N PHE A 198 -8.40 10.78 -21.16
CA PHE A 198 -8.99 11.88 -21.94
C PHE A 198 -9.34 13.10 -21.08
N THR A 199 -9.21 13.01 -19.76
CA THR A 199 -9.78 13.99 -18.84
C THR A 199 -8.70 14.65 -18.00
N VAL A 200 -8.82 15.96 -17.85
CA VAL A 200 -7.94 16.80 -17.04
C VAL A 200 -8.77 17.42 -15.92
N LEU A 201 -8.26 17.34 -14.70
CA LEU A 201 -8.83 18.06 -13.57
C LEU A 201 -8.29 19.49 -13.57
N VAL A 202 -9.20 20.45 -13.73
CA VAL A 202 -8.92 21.88 -13.68
C VAL A 202 -9.29 22.39 -12.30
N ARG A 203 -8.34 23.06 -11.61
CA ARG A 203 -8.54 23.65 -10.29
C ARG A 203 -8.27 25.14 -10.29
N ASN A 204 -8.92 25.83 -9.35
CA ASN A 204 -8.79 27.26 -9.12
C ASN A 204 -9.17 28.08 -10.36
N VAL A 205 -10.36 27.81 -10.89
CA VAL A 205 -11.02 28.64 -11.91
C VAL A 205 -11.25 30.04 -11.30
N PRO A 206 -10.89 31.14 -11.99
CA PRO A 206 -11.11 32.48 -11.47
C PRO A 206 -12.61 32.74 -11.26
N PRO A 207 -13.01 33.41 -10.17
CA PRO A 207 -14.39 33.83 -10.01
C PRO A 207 -14.71 34.98 -10.98
N ASP A 208 -15.84 34.89 -11.66
CA ASP A 208 -16.39 35.95 -12.50
C ASP A 208 -17.79 36.32 -11.98
N PRO A 209 -18.16 37.62 -11.94
CA PRO A 209 -19.47 38.04 -11.47
C PRO A 209 -20.60 37.77 -12.46
N ASP A 210 -20.30 37.66 -13.76
CA ASP A 210 -21.27 37.60 -14.84
C ASP A 210 -21.43 36.17 -15.39
N GLU A 211 -20.35 35.39 -15.41
CA GLU A 211 -20.35 33.99 -15.90
C GLU A 211 -20.26 32.96 -14.77
N SER A 212 -20.99 31.85 -14.94
CA SER A 212 -20.84 30.69 -14.05
C SER A 212 -19.53 29.94 -14.31
N VAL A 213 -19.09 29.12 -13.34
CA VAL A 213 -17.90 28.25 -13.51
C VAL A 213 -18.03 27.34 -14.74
N SER A 214 -19.24 26.91 -15.06
CA SER A 214 -19.52 26.05 -16.23
C SER A 214 -19.27 26.81 -17.53
N GLU A 215 -19.87 27.99 -17.67
CA GLU A 215 -19.74 28.86 -18.85
C GLU A 215 -18.30 29.33 -19.03
N LEU A 216 -17.62 29.73 -17.93
CA LEU A 216 -16.21 30.12 -17.95
C LEU A 216 -15.30 29.00 -18.48
N VAL A 217 -15.51 27.77 -17.99
CA VAL A 217 -14.73 26.61 -18.43
C VAL A 217 -15.01 26.32 -19.90
N GLU A 218 -16.28 26.34 -20.31
CA GLU A 218 -16.66 26.12 -21.70
C GLU A 218 -16.03 27.16 -22.62
N HIS A 219 -16.21 28.45 -22.33
CA HIS A 219 -15.63 29.56 -23.08
C HIS A 219 -14.10 29.47 -23.13
N PHE A 220 -13.43 29.25 -21.99
CA PHE A 220 -11.97 29.16 -21.93
C PHE A 220 -11.42 28.03 -22.81
N PHE A 221 -12.02 26.84 -22.75
CA PHE A 221 -11.51 25.69 -23.51
C PHE A 221 -11.96 25.69 -24.97
N MET A 222 -13.10 26.28 -25.32
CA MET A 222 -13.47 26.50 -26.73
C MET A 222 -12.54 27.48 -27.42
N VAL A 223 -12.05 28.52 -26.73
CA VAL A 223 -11.12 29.50 -27.30
C VAL A 223 -9.69 28.96 -27.38
N ASN A 224 -9.19 28.34 -26.30
CA ASN A 224 -7.79 27.92 -26.23
C ASN A 224 -7.54 26.52 -26.82
N HIS A 225 -8.56 25.65 -26.88
CA HIS A 225 -8.47 24.26 -27.35
C HIS A 225 -9.64 23.87 -28.28
N PRO A 226 -9.95 24.66 -29.33
CA PRO A 226 -11.21 24.58 -30.10
C PRO A 226 -11.50 23.19 -30.69
N ASP A 227 -10.50 22.56 -31.31
CA ASP A 227 -10.72 21.29 -32.02
C ASP A 227 -10.77 20.08 -31.10
N HIS A 228 -10.14 20.18 -29.92
CA HIS A 228 -9.94 19.06 -29.00
C HIS A 228 -10.92 19.03 -27.84
N TYR A 229 -11.48 20.18 -27.45
CA TYR A 229 -12.49 20.25 -26.40
C TYR A 229 -13.72 19.39 -26.75
N LEU A 230 -14.22 18.61 -25.77
CA LEU A 230 -15.39 17.75 -25.96
C LEU A 230 -16.53 18.10 -25.00
N THR A 231 -16.26 18.07 -23.70
CA THR A 231 -17.25 18.34 -22.65
C THR A 231 -16.53 18.64 -21.34
N HIS A 232 -17.25 19.18 -20.37
CA HIS A 232 -16.76 19.36 -19.02
C HIS A 232 -17.82 18.94 -17.99
N GLN A 233 -17.37 18.62 -16.78
CA GLN A 233 -18.19 18.29 -15.64
C GLN A 233 -17.71 19.10 -14.44
N VAL A 234 -18.55 20.01 -13.96
CA VAL A 234 -18.24 20.85 -12.80
C VAL A 234 -18.28 20.03 -11.51
N VAL A 235 -17.39 20.37 -10.57
CA VAL A 235 -17.32 19.73 -9.24
C VAL A 235 -18.33 20.39 -8.30
N TYR A 236 -19.15 19.55 -7.66
CA TYR A 236 -20.13 19.98 -6.66
C TYR A 236 -19.71 19.59 -5.24
N ASN A 237 -20.01 20.46 -4.27
CA ASN A 237 -19.88 20.11 -2.86
C ASN A 237 -20.99 19.15 -2.41
N ALA A 238 -20.73 17.86 -2.58
CA ALA A 238 -21.66 16.78 -2.31
C ALA A 238 -21.57 16.19 -0.89
N ASN A 239 -20.65 16.65 -0.03
CA ASN A 239 -20.30 15.98 1.23
C ASN A 239 -21.51 15.68 2.14
N LYS A 240 -22.35 16.69 2.45
CA LYS A 240 -23.56 16.49 3.27
C LYS A 240 -24.59 15.56 2.59
N LEU A 241 -24.68 15.59 1.27
CA LEU A 241 -25.60 14.71 0.54
C LEU A 241 -25.09 13.26 0.56
N SER A 242 -23.78 13.06 0.40
CA SER A 242 -23.16 11.75 0.53
C SER A 242 -23.37 11.14 1.92
N GLU A 243 -23.33 11.95 2.97
CA GLU A 243 -23.60 11.50 4.34
C GLU A 243 -25.05 11.01 4.48
N LEU A 244 -26.03 11.78 4.01
CA LEU A 244 -27.45 11.39 4.03
C LEU A 244 -27.74 10.14 3.19
N VAL A 245 -27.13 10.00 2.01
CA VAL A 245 -27.31 8.82 1.16
C VAL A 245 -26.72 7.57 1.80
N ASN A 246 -25.54 7.69 2.43
CA ASN A 246 -24.97 6.58 3.19
C ASN A 246 -25.84 6.21 4.40
N GLU A 247 -26.43 7.19 5.09
CA GLU A 247 -27.39 6.94 6.17
C GLU A 247 -28.64 6.22 5.65
N LYS A 248 -29.23 6.69 4.53
CA LYS A 248 -30.37 6.04 3.87
C LYS A 248 -30.06 4.59 3.50
N LYS A 249 -28.90 4.32 2.88
CA LYS A 249 -28.46 2.96 2.52
C LYS A 249 -28.37 2.08 3.77
N ASN A 250 -27.75 2.56 4.85
CA ASN A 250 -27.68 1.81 6.10
C ASN A 250 -29.07 1.47 6.66
N LYS A 251 -30.03 2.41 6.61
CA LYS A 251 -31.41 2.16 7.06
C LYS A 251 -32.15 1.18 6.14
N GLN A 252 -31.90 1.23 4.84
CA GLN A 252 -32.45 0.28 3.86
C GLN A 252 -32.01 -1.16 4.17
N ASN A 253 -30.73 -1.39 4.43
CA ASN A 253 -30.23 -2.73 4.78
C ASN A 253 -30.89 -3.27 6.06
N TRP A 254 -31.16 -2.39 7.03
CA TRP A 254 -31.94 -2.77 8.22
C TRP A 254 -33.39 -3.13 7.89
N LEU A 255 -34.04 -2.38 7.01
CA LEU A 255 -35.40 -2.69 6.55
C LEU A 255 -35.46 -4.07 5.90
N ASP A 256 -34.57 -4.32 4.93
CA ASP A 256 -34.49 -5.59 4.19
C ASP A 256 -34.27 -6.77 5.14
N TYR A 257 -33.42 -6.59 6.16
CA TYR A 257 -33.24 -7.59 7.21
C TYR A 257 -34.51 -7.95 7.96
N TYR A 258 -35.23 -6.94 8.45
CA TYR A 258 -36.44 -7.16 9.24
C TYR A 258 -37.56 -7.74 8.38
N GLN A 259 -37.63 -7.38 7.10
CA GLN A 259 -38.51 -8.00 6.12
C GLN A 259 -38.18 -9.47 5.89
N LEU A 260 -36.90 -9.82 5.66
CA LEU A 260 -36.45 -11.21 5.52
C LEU A 260 -36.71 -12.03 6.80
N LYS A 261 -36.49 -11.42 7.97
CA LYS A 261 -36.77 -12.06 9.26
C LYS A 261 -38.27 -12.34 9.44
N TYR A 262 -39.13 -11.42 9.02
CA TYR A 262 -40.57 -11.59 9.03
C TYR A 262 -41.04 -12.62 7.99
N ALA A 263 -40.47 -12.62 6.78
CA ALA A 263 -40.76 -13.60 5.75
C ALA A 263 -40.46 -15.04 6.20
N ARG A 264 -39.38 -15.24 6.96
CA ARG A 264 -39.02 -16.54 7.56
C ARG A 264 -39.95 -16.96 8.70
N ASN A 265 -40.53 -16.01 9.42
CA ASN A 265 -41.42 -16.28 10.55
C ASN A 265 -42.59 -15.28 10.58
N GLN A 266 -43.62 -15.59 9.81
CA GLN A 266 -44.81 -14.72 9.65
C GLN A 266 -45.62 -14.55 10.94
N SER A 267 -45.44 -15.44 11.94
CA SER A 267 -46.21 -15.42 13.18
C SER A 267 -45.89 -14.25 14.11
N ARG A 268 -44.69 -13.64 14.00
CA ARG A 268 -44.26 -12.57 14.91
C ARG A 268 -43.62 -11.41 14.14
N ARG A 269 -44.33 -10.28 14.09
CA ARG A 269 -43.81 -9.05 13.52
C ARG A 269 -42.68 -8.50 14.39
N PRO A 270 -41.53 -8.11 13.83
CA PRO A 270 -40.41 -7.60 14.61
C PRO A 270 -40.74 -6.24 15.22
N THR A 271 -40.44 -6.09 16.52
CA THR A 271 -40.58 -4.84 17.25
C THR A 271 -39.23 -4.40 17.82
N SER A 272 -39.01 -3.08 17.85
CA SER A 272 -37.79 -2.44 18.35
C SER A 272 -38.18 -1.21 19.16
N LYS A 273 -37.29 -0.74 20.04
CA LYS A 273 -37.51 0.54 20.71
C LYS A 273 -37.02 1.69 19.84
N SER A 274 -37.68 2.84 19.93
CA SER A 274 -37.43 4.01 19.07
C SER A 274 -36.16 4.83 19.42
N GLY A 275 -35.52 4.58 20.55
CA GLY A 275 -34.37 5.35 21.04
C GLY A 275 -33.02 4.84 20.54
N TYR A 276 -31.94 5.48 21.03
CA TYR A 276 -30.57 5.22 20.60
C TYR A 276 -30.19 3.73 20.70
N LEU A 277 -29.72 3.15 19.59
CA LEU A 277 -29.37 1.72 19.44
C LEU A 277 -30.48 0.72 19.85
N GLY A 278 -31.74 1.16 19.94
CA GLY A 278 -32.88 0.30 20.28
C GLY A 278 -32.99 -0.03 21.77
N PHE A 279 -32.26 0.66 22.66
CA PHE A 279 -32.30 0.37 24.09
C PHE A 279 -33.43 1.12 24.84
N TRP A 280 -33.75 2.35 24.41
CA TRP A 280 -34.64 3.29 25.12
C TRP A 280 -35.83 3.67 24.22
N GLY A 281 -36.92 4.21 24.78
CA GLY A 281 -38.07 4.67 24.00
C GLY A 281 -39.24 3.68 23.87
N LYS A 282 -40.25 4.07 23.09
CA LYS A 282 -41.49 3.30 22.90
C LYS A 282 -41.23 2.10 21.98
N THR A 283 -41.91 0.98 22.26
CA THR A 283 -41.88 -0.21 21.41
C THR A 283 -42.68 0.08 20.15
N VAL A 284 -41.99 0.11 19.00
CA VAL A 284 -42.57 0.38 17.69
C VAL A 284 -42.37 -0.81 16.77
N ASP A 285 -43.26 -0.93 15.78
CA ASP A 285 -43.08 -1.85 14.67
C ASP A 285 -41.83 -1.44 13.87
N THR A 286 -40.85 -2.34 13.84
CA THR A 286 -39.54 -2.04 13.26
C THR A 286 -39.61 -1.81 11.76
N ILE A 287 -40.49 -2.54 11.05
CA ILE A 287 -40.62 -2.41 9.60
C ILE A 287 -41.22 -1.03 9.28
N ASN A 288 -42.33 -0.67 9.92
CA ASN A 288 -42.97 0.63 9.68
C ASN A 288 -42.06 1.79 10.10
N PHE A 289 -41.30 1.65 11.18
CA PHE A 289 -40.35 2.65 11.63
C PHE A 289 -39.22 2.89 10.62
N TYR A 290 -38.58 1.84 10.10
CA TYR A 290 -37.55 2.03 9.08
C TYR A 290 -38.13 2.53 7.77
N THR A 291 -39.33 2.08 7.36
CA THR A 291 -40.01 2.62 6.17
C THR A 291 -40.27 4.11 6.29
N SER A 292 -40.79 4.59 7.43
CA SER A 292 -41.04 6.02 7.63
C SER A 292 -39.75 6.84 7.73
N GLU A 293 -38.70 6.27 8.33
CA GLU A 293 -37.40 6.94 8.43
C GLU A 293 -36.71 7.02 7.06
N ILE A 294 -36.82 5.98 6.23
CA ILE A 294 -36.35 5.99 4.84
C ILE A 294 -37.14 7.00 4.02
N GLU A 295 -38.47 7.11 4.22
CA GLU A 295 -39.28 8.13 3.55
C GLU A 295 -38.86 9.56 3.98
N ARG A 296 -38.60 9.77 5.27
CA ARG A 296 -38.06 11.04 5.81
C ARG A 296 -36.71 11.38 5.18
N LEU A 297 -35.78 10.42 5.18
CA LEU A 297 -34.45 10.58 4.57
C LEU A 297 -34.55 10.76 3.06
N SER A 298 -35.47 10.08 2.39
CA SER A 298 -35.69 10.25 0.96
C SER A 298 -36.24 11.63 0.63
N LYS A 299 -37.18 12.16 1.44
CA LYS A 299 -37.63 13.55 1.32
C LYS A 299 -36.50 14.54 1.56
N GLU A 300 -35.62 14.29 2.53
CA GLU A 300 -34.46 15.14 2.82
C GLU A 300 -33.39 15.08 1.71
N VAL A 301 -33.11 13.89 1.18
CA VAL A 301 -32.21 13.66 0.03
C VAL A 301 -32.78 14.31 -1.22
N THR A 302 -34.07 14.15 -1.52
CA THR A 302 -34.72 14.82 -2.65
C THR A 302 -34.73 16.32 -2.45
N HIS A 303 -35.10 16.82 -1.27
CA HIS A 303 -35.09 18.26 -0.99
C HIS A 303 -33.67 18.86 -1.12
N GLN A 304 -32.64 18.17 -0.64
CA GLN A 304 -31.25 18.62 -0.74
C GLN A 304 -30.64 18.40 -2.14
N GLY A 305 -31.01 17.32 -2.83
CA GLY A 305 -30.64 16.99 -4.19
C GLY A 305 -31.27 17.97 -5.17
N VAL A 306 -32.58 18.20 -5.07
CA VAL A 306 -33.33 19.24 -5.79
C VAL A 306 -32.80 20.62 -5.44
N LYS A 307 -32.49 20.96 -4.17
CA LYS A 307 -31.85 22.24 -3.85
C LYS A 307 -30.47 22.41 -4.54
N LYS A 308 -29.73 21.32 -4.75
CA LYS A 308 -28.44 21.33 -5.46
C LYS A 308 -28.59 21.35 -6.97
N LEU A 309 -29.57 20.63 -7.53
CA LEU A 309 -29.94 20.66 -8.94
C LEU A 309 -30.53 22.03 -9.31
N ILE A 310 -31.40 22.60 -8.48
CA ILE A 310 -31.88 23.99 -8.58
C ILE A 310 -30.71 24.98 -8.44
N ALA A 311 -29.71 24.72 -7.61
CA ALA A 311 -28.50 25.56 -7.57
C ALA A 311 -27.60 25.40 -8.83
N ALA A 312 -27.74 24.29 -9.57
CA ALA A 312 -27.08 24.06 -10.85
C ALA A 312 -27.89 24.59 -12.05
N GLU A 313 -29.23 24.61 -11.96
CA GLU A 313 -30.15 25.07 -13.02
C GLU A 313 -30.61 26.53 -12.87
N ARG A 314 -30.66 27.12 -11.66
CA ARG A 314 -30.89 28.57 -11.46
C ARG A 314 -29.63 29.37 -11.75
N LEU A 315 -29.16 29.26 -12.99
CA LEU A 315 -28.03 29.98 -13.57
C LEU A 315 -28.36 31.44 -13.96
N LYS A 316 -29.43 32.05 -13.45
CA LYS A 316 -29.82 33.40 -13.92
C LYS A 316 -30.16 34.45 -12.87
N ILE A 317 -30.39 34.11 -11.59
CA ILE A 317 -31.01 35.09 -10.67
C ILE A 317 -30.41 35.13 -9.25
N ASP A 318 -29.61 34.16 -8.78
CA ASP A 318 -29.03 34.29 -7.43
C ASP A 318 -27.69 33.60 -7.23
N ASN A 319 -26.73 34.37 -6.72
CA ASN A 319 -25.35 34.02 -6.38
C ASN A 319 -25.23 32.97 -5.26
N ASN A 320 -25.73 31.75 -5.45
CA ASN A 320 -25.43 30.63 -4.55
C ASN A 320 -24.15 29.90 -4.98
N ALA A 321 -23.05 30.66 -5.08
CA ALA A 321 -21.66 30.22 -5.31
C ALA A 321 -21.10 29.28 -4.22
N LYS A 322 -21.91 28.86 -3.24
CA LYS A 322 -21.49 28.08 -2.07
C LYS A 322 -21.38 26.57 -2.34
N TYR A 323 -22.05 26.07 -3.37
CA TYR A 323 -22.13 24.63 -3.65
C TYR A 323 -21.34 24.19 -4.88
N ILE A 324 -21.07 25.10 -5.80
CA ILE A 324 -20.22 24.87 -6.97
C ILE A 324 -18.78 25.21 -6.57
N MET A 325 -17.87 24.27 -6.79
CA MET A 325 -16.45 24.52 -6.55
C MET A 325 -15.83 25.14 -7.80
N PRO A 326 -14.81 26.02 -7.68
CA PRO A 326 -14.03 26.52 -8.81
C PRO A 326 -13.07 25.43 -9.33
N ALA A 327 -13.64 24.29 -9.71
CA ALA A 327 -12.97 23.12 -10.23
C ALA A 327 -13.90 22.34 -11.17
N ALA A 328 -13.33 21.77 -12.23
CA ALA A 328 -14.06 20.98 -13.21
C ALA A 328 -13.18 19.88 -13.79
N PHE A 329 -13.81 18.77 -14.19
CA PHE A 329 -13.20 17.76 -15.05
C PHE A 329 -13.45 18.15 -16.49
N VAL A 330 -12.40 18.34 -17.28
CA VAL A 330 -12.48 18.74 -18.69
C VAL A 330 -12.03 17.57 -19.54
N SER A 331 -12.91 17.10 -20.41
CA SER A 331 -12.67 15.97 -21.29
C SER A 331 -12.38 16.43 -22.72
N PHE A 332 -11.44 15.74 -23.35
CA PHE A 332 -10.98 16.02 -24.72
C PHE A 332 -11.36 14.87 -25.66
N LYS A 333 -11.51 15.19 -26.96
CA LYS A 333 -11.77 14.20 -28.03
C LYS A 333 -10.61 13.21 -28.22
N THR A 334 -9.40 13.63 -27.88
CA THR A 334 -8.14 12.90 -28.12
C THR A 334 -7.31 12.88 -26.84
N ARG A 335 -6.59 11.79 -26.59
CA ARG A 335 -5.59 11.72 -25.50
C ARG A 335 -4.46 12.70 -25.72
N TRP A 336 -4.11 12.96 -26.98
CA TRP A 336 -3.12 13.99 -27.32
C TRP A 336 -3.52 15.37 -26.77
N GLY A 337 -4.77 15.80 -27.01
CA GLY A 337 -5.28 17.08 -26.49
C GLY A 337 -5.28 17.15 -24.96
N ALA A 338 -5.71 16.08 -24.29
CA ALA A 338 -5.62 15.97 -22.83
C ALA A 338 -4.17 16.06 -22.33
N ALA A 339 -3.24 15.39 -23.02
CA ALA A 339 -1.82 15.40 -22.65
C ALA A 339 -1.16 16.78 -22.80
N VAL A 340 -1.53 17.54 -23.83
CA VAL A 340 -1.09 18.92 -24.01
C VAL A 340 -1.64 19.80 -22.90
N CYS A 341 -2.95 19.71 -22.62
CA CYS A 341 -3.58 20.50 -21.56
C CYS A 341 -2.97 20.21 -20.17
N ALA A 342 -2.83 18.93 -19.79
CA ALA A 342 -2.33 18.56 -18.47
C ALA A 342 -0.86 18.94 -18.21
N GLN A 343 -0.05 19.15 -19.26
CA GLN A 343 1.39 19.39 -19.13
C GLN A 343 1.80 20.85 -19.40
N THR A 344 0.87 21.71 -19.81
CA THR A 344 1.15 23.11 -20.18
C THR A 344 0.55 24.10 -19.19
N GLN A 345 1.22 25.23 -19.02
CA GLN A 345 0.70 26.35 -18.24
C GLN A 345 -0.40 27.06 -19.06
N GLN A 346 -1.62 27.14 -18.51
CA GLN A 346 -2.78 27.65 -19.25
C GLN A 346 -2.90 29.19 -19.24
N SER A 347 -2.51 29.84 -18.13
CA SER A 347 -2.69 31.29 -17.96
C SER A 347 -1.43 32.01 -17.48
N ARG A 348 -1.39 33.35 -17.60
CA ARG A 348 -0.27 34.19 -17.12
C ARG A 348 -0.02 34.01 -15.61
N ASN A 349 -1.07 33.75 -14.83
CA ASN A 349 -0.95 33.52 -13.40
C ASN A 349 -0.75 32.02 -13.13
N PRO A 350 0.39 31.60 -12.54
CA PRO A 350 0.67 30.19 -12.27
C PRO A 350 -0.21 29.57 -11.18
N THR A 351 -1.11 30.34 -10.55
CA THR A 351 -2.05 29.83 -9.53
C THR A 351 -3.47 29.63 -10.04
N LEU A 352 -3.80 30.15 -11.23
CA LEU A 352 -5.13 30.05 -11.83
C LEU A 352 -5.12 29.04 -12.98
N TRP A 353 -6.27 28.42 -13.24
CA TRP A 353 -6.43 27.41 -14.30
C TRP A 353 -5.40 26.28 -14.19
N LEU A 354 -5.25 25.74 -12.97
CA LEU A 354 -4.30 24.68 -12.68
C LEU A 354 -4.80 23.37 -13.25
N THR A 355 -4.07 22.83 -14.22
CA THR A 355 -4.39 21.57 -14.89
C THR A 355 -3.55 20.44 -14.33
N GLU A 356 -4.21 19.38 -13.85
CA GLU A 356 -3.59 18.12 -13.46
C GLU A 356 -4.31 16.95 -14.14
N TRP A 357 -3.62 15.85 -14.40
CA TRP A 357 -4.28 14.65 -14.92
C TRP A 357 -5.42 14.24 -13.98
N ALA A 358 -6.62 14.03 -14.53
CA ALA A 358 -7.71 13.53 -13.72
C ALA A 358 -7.38 12.09 -13.29
N PRO A 359 -7.46 11.74 -12.00
CA PRO A 359 -7.37 10.34 -11.60
C PRO A 359 -8.57 9.57 -12.16
N GLU A 360 -8.49 8.25 -12.18
CA GLU A 360 -9.62 7.39 -12.55
C GLU A 360 -10.83 7.69 -11.63
N PRO A 361 -12.09 7.63 -12.11
CA PRO A 361 -13.26 7.93 -11.28
C PRO A 361 -13.32 7.16 -9.96
N CYS A 362 -12.82 5.92 -9.93
CA CYS A 362 -12.69 5.09 -8.71
C CYS A 362 -11.56 5.55 -7.77
N ASP A 363 -10.51 6.18 -8.32
CA ASP A 363 -9.38 6.75 -7.57
C ASP A 363 -9.68 8.18 -7.06
N VAL A 364 -10.72 8.86 -7.57
CA VAL A 364 -11.11 10.20 -7.10
C VAL A 364 -11.57 10.15 -5.64
N TYR A 365 -10.88 10.89 -4.77
CA TYR A 365 -11.32 11.14 -3.40
C TYR A 365 -12.21 12.39 -3.32
N TRP A 366 -13.49 12.20 -3.63
CA TRP A 366 -14.50 13.26 -3.80
C TRP A 366 -14.58 14.29 -2.67
N ASN A 367 -14.47 13.84 -1.41
CA ASN A 367 -14.61 14.72 -0.23
C ASN A 367 -13.62 15.89 -0.22
N ASN A 368 -12.43 15.70 -0.81
CA ASN A 368 -11.36 16.70 -0.83
C ASN A 368 -11.46 17.67 -2.00
N LEU A 369 -12.24 17.38 -3.04
CA LEU A 369 -12.45 18.31 -4.15
C LEU A 369 -13.26 19.55 -3.73
N ALA A 370 -13.99 19.45 -2.62
CA ALA A 370 -14.72 20.56 -2.01
C ALA A 370 -13.84 21.56 -1.23
N ILE A 371 -12.52 21.37 -1.20
CA ILE A 371 -11.60 22.23 -0.45
C ILE A 371 -11.08 23.36 -1.36
N PRO A 372 -11.24 24.64 -0.98
CA PRO A 372 -10.68 25.76 -1.75
C PRO A 372 -9.15 25.69 -1.85
N TYR A 373 -8.60 26.00 -3.02
CA TYR A 373 -7.17 25.86 -3.31
C TYR A 373 -6.28 26.63 -2.33
N VAL A 374 -6.65 27.89 -2.00
CA VAL A 374 -5.88 28.75 -1.09
C VAL A 374 -5.76 28.13 0.31
N SER A 375 -6.77 27.38 0.76
CA SER A 375 -6.76 26.74 2.08
C SER A 375 -5.82 25.52 2.15
N LEU A 376 -5.42 24.95 1.02
CA LEU A 376 -4.54 23.77 0.97
C LEU A 376 -3.17 24.08 1.59
N THR A 377 -2.62 25.27 1.35
CA THR A 377 -1.31 25.68 1.91
C THR A 377 -1.35 25.72 3.44
N ILE A 378 -2.40 26.31 4.02
CA ILE A 378 -2.58 26.39 5.48
C ILE A 378 -2.76 24.98 6.07
N ARG A 379 -3.60 24.14 5.45
CA ARG A 379 -3.81 22.75 5.90
C ARG A 379 -2.52 21.95 5.89
N ARG A 380 -1.71 22.07 4.83
CA ARG A 380 -0.39 21.42 4.74
C ARG A 380 0.57 21.91 5.83
N LEU A 381 0.57 23.21 6.14
CA LEU A 381 1.37 23.77 7.22
C LEU A 381 0.94 23.22 8.59
N VAL A 382 -0.37 23.22 8.88
CA VAL A 382 -0.93 22.67 10.12
C VAL A 382 -0.57 21.19 10.27
N ILE A 383 -0.70 20.39 9.22
CA ILE A 383 -0.35 18.97 9.26
C ILE A 383 1.17 18.75 9.36
N ALA A 384 2.00 19.62 8.77
CA ALA A 384 3.45 19.56 8.96
C ALA A 384 3.84 19.80 10.42
N VAL A 385 3.25 20.79 11.08
CA VAL A 385 3.45 21.08 12.51
C VAL A 385 2.92 19.93 13.39
N ALA A 386 1.72 19.42 13.10
CA ALA A 386 1.15 18.29 13.83
C ALA A 386 2.00 17.02 13.68
N PHE A 387 2.54 16.78 12.47
CA PHE A 387 3.44 15.66 12.21
C PHE A 387 4.76 15.80 12.98
N PHE A 388 5.32 17.01 13.06
CA PHE A 388 6.50 17.27 13.89
C PHE A 388 6.24 16.90 15.36
N PHE A 389 5.14 17.38 15.95
CA PHE A 389 4.80 17.02 17.33
C PHE A 389 4.55 15.53 17.50
N LEU A 390 3.88 14.88 16.55
CA LEU A 390 3.71 13.43 16.56
C LEU A 390 5.08 12.73 16.59
N THR A 391 6.01 13.08 15.70
CA THR A 391 7.36 12.47 15.70
C THR A 391 8.13 12.75 17.00
N PHE A 392 8.00 13.96 17.56
CA PHE A 392 8.70 14.34 18.79
C PHE A 392 8.18 13.57 20.01
N PHE A 393 6.87 13.59 20.26
CA PHE A 393 6.27 12.90 21.42
C PHE A 393 6.36 11.38 21.31
N PHE A 394 6.40 10.84 20.09
CA PHE A 394 6.59 9.40 19.90
C PHE A 394 8.01 8.93 20.22
N MET A 395 8.98 9.81 20.50
CA MET A 395 10.25 9.39 21.08
C MET A 395 10.09 8.76 22.47
N ILE A 396 9.04 9.11 23.23
CA ILE A 396 8.81 8.57 24.59
C ILE A 396 8.51 7.06 24.56
N PRO A 397 7.55 6.55 23.76
CA PRO A 397 7.37 5.10 23.58
C PRO A 397 8.62 4.38 23.07
N ILE A 398 9.38 5.00 22.14
CA ILE A 398 10.64 4.43 21.64
C ILE A 398 11.65 4.30 22.77
N ALA A 399 11.77 5.32 23.62
CA ALA A 399 12.62 5.29 24.80
C ALA A 399 12.28 4.13 25.74
N PHE A 400 10.98 3.94 25.98
CA PHE A 400 10.48 2.84 26.79
C PHE A 400 10.85 1.47 26.20
N VAL A 401 10.65 1.28 24.89
CA VAL A 401 11.04 0.05 24.19
C VAL A 401 12.56 -0.20 24.27
N GLN A 402 13.37 0.85 24.12
CA GLN A 402 14.83 0.73 24.22
C GLN A 402 15.30 0.39 25.64
N SER A 403 14.60 0.87 26.67
CA SER A 403 14.84 0.47 28.06
C SER A 403 14.58 -1.02 28.26
N LEU A 404 13.48 -1.56 27.68
CA LEU A 404 13.16 -2.99 27.73
C LEU A 404 14.19 -3.87 27.01
N ALA A 405 14.87 -3.34 26.00
CA ALA A 405 15.94 -4.06 25.30
C ALA A 405 17.22 -4.22 26.14
N ASN A 406 17.38 -3.45 27.23
CA ASN A 406 18.57 -3.51 28.09
C ASN A 406 18.22 -4.01 29.51
N VAL A 407 18.74 -5.17 29.90
CA VAL A 407 18.48 -5.78 31.23
C VAL A 407 18.92 -4.87 32.38
N GLU A 408 20.05 -4.17 32.26
CA GLU A 408 20.48 -3.20 33.27
C GLU A 408 19.49 -2.04 33.44
N GLY A 409 18.81 -1.65 32.36
CA GLY A 409 17.75 -0.64 32.40
C GLY A 409 16.53 -1.12 33.17
N ILE A 410 16.13 -2.38 32.95
CA ILE A 410 15.01 -3.01 33.66
C ILE A 410 15.35 -3.21 35.15
N GLU A 411 16.55 -3.68 35.47
CA GLU A 411 16.97 -3.92 36.86
C GLU A 411 17.05 -2.64 37.69
N LYS A 412 17.41 -1.51 37.07
CA LYS A 412 17.39 -0.19 37.70
C LYS A 412 15.96 0.34 37.89
N ALA A 413 15.06 0.09 36.94
CA ALA A 413 13.69 0.58 36.99
C ALA A 413 12.78 -0.26 37.90
N LEU A 414 12.94 -1.59 37.91
CA LEU A 414 12.08 -2.54 38.63
C LEU A 414 12.95 -3.60 39.35
N PRO A 415 13.54 -3.26 40.51
CA PRO A 415 14.52 -4.12 41.20
C PRO A 415 13.94 -5.46 41.68
N PHE A 416 12.62 -5.58 41.85
CA PHE A 416 11.95 -6.82 42.28
C PHE A 416 11.90 -7.91 41.19
N LEU A 417 12.14 -7.57 39.92
CA LEU A 417 12.12 -8.54 38.82
C LEU A 417 13.46 -9.28 38.64
N LYS A 418 14.53 -8.88 39.34
CA LYS A 418 15.87 -9.50 39.28
C LYS A 418 15.85 -11.05 39.33
N PRO A 419 15.23 -11.71 40.32
CA PRO A 419 15.24 -13.18 40.41
C PRO A 419 14.51 -13.88 39.26
N ILE A 420 13.60 -13.20 38.56
CA ILE A 420 12.86 -13.74 37.41
C ILE A 420 13.65 -13.51 36.11
N ILE A 421 14.29 -12.35 35.97
CA ILE A 421 15.05 -11.95 34.79
C ILE A 421 16.34 -12.77 34.64
N GLU A 422 16.98 -13.20 35.73
CA GLU A 422 18.23 -13.97 35.67
C GLU A 422 18.05 -15.39 35.10
N LYS A 423 16.82 -15.91 35.00
CA LYS A 423 16.58 -17.20 34.33
C LYS A 423 16.90 -17.09 32.84
N LYS A 424 17.86 -17.91 32.36
CA LYS A 424 18.40 -17.86 30.98
C LYS A 424 17.32 -17.78 29.89
N VAL A 425 16.25 -18.57 29.98
CA VAL A 425 15.16 -18.58 28.98
C VAL A 425 14.34 -17.28 29.02
N ILE A 426 14.03 -16.78 30.22
CA ILE A 426 13.24 -15.57 30.41
C ILE A 426 14.05 -14.34 29.99
N LYS A 427 15.34 -14.30 30.31
CA LYS A 427 16.27 -13.27 29.84
C LYS A 427 16.29 -13.17 28.31
N GLY A 428 16.48 -14.31 27.63
CA GLY A 428 16.49 -14.37 26.17
C GLY A 428 15.17 -13.91 25.54
N PHE A 429 14.03 -14.25 26.15
CA PHE A 429 12.71 -13.80 25.70
C PHE A 429 12.52 -12.27 25.89
N ILE A 430 12.85 -11.75 27.07
CA ILE A 430 12.67 -10.33 27.40
C ILE A 430 13.60 -9.45 26.56
N GLN A 431 14.86 -9.85 26.33
CA GLN A 431 15.78 -9.05 25.52
C GLN A 431 15.59 -9.25 24.01
N GLY A 432 15.20 -10.46 23.59
CA GLY A 432 15.21 -10.86 22.19
C GLY A 432 13.86 -10.80 21.48
N PHE A 433 12.74 -10.74 22.20
CA PHE A 433 11.41 -10.85 21.58
C PHE A 433 10.46 -9.72 22.01
N LEU A 434 10.41 -9.43 23.31
CA LEU A 434 9.50 -8.44 23.88
C LEU A 434 9.62 -7.02 23.30
N PRO A 435 10.82 -6.44 23.04
CA PRO A 435 10.95 -5.09 22.53
C PRO A 435 10.41 -4.96 21.10
N GLY A 436 10.59 -6.00 20.28
CA GLY A 436 10.07 -6.05 18.92
C GLY A 436 8.53 -6.05 18.89
N ILE A 437 7.91 -6.84 19.76
CA ILE A 437 6.44 -6.85 19.91
C ILE A 437 5.93 -5.52 20.47
N ALA A 438 6.56 -5.00 21.52
CA ALA A 438 6.16 -3.74 22.13
C ALA A 438 6.19 -2.60 21.10
N LEU A 439 7.26 -2.53 20.29
CA LEU A 439 7.37 -1.57 19.21
C LEU A 439 6.24 -1.76 18.17
N LYS A 440 5.98 -3.00 17.76
CA LYS A 440 4.91 -3.30 16.79
C LYS A 440 3.53 -2.89 17.31
N ILE A 441 3.24 -3.10 18.59
CA ILE A 441 1.98 -2.68 19.23
C ILE A 441 1.83 -1.15 19.16
N PHE A 442 2.87 -0.38 19.46
CA PHE A 442 2.80 1.08 19.34
C PHE A 442 2.61 1.53 17.88
N LEU A 443 3.21 0.82 16.91
CA LEU A 443 3.14 1.19 15.50
C LEU A 443 1.82 0.80 14.81
N ILE A 444 0.99 -0.09 15.37
CA ILE A 444 -0.21 -0.61 14.69
C ILE A 444 -1.25 0.49 14.37
N PHE A 445 -1.38 1.50 15.23
CA PHE A 445 -2.36 2.58 15.06
C PHE A 445 -1.84 3.72 14.18
N LEU A 446 -0.52 3.81 14.01
CA LEU A 446 0.13 4.95 13.38
C LEU A 446 -0.27 5.14 11.91
N PRO A 447 -0.33 4.11 11.05
CA PRO A 447 -0.76 4.28 9.66
C PRO A 447 -2.16 4.87 9.51
N SER A 448 -3.07 4.55 10.43
CA SER A 448 -4.43 5.12 10.45
C SER A 448 -4.39 6.61 10.77
N ILE A 449 -3.56 7.03 11.73
CA ILE A 449 -3.34 8.44 12.08
C ILE A 449 -2.73 9.19 10.89
N LEU A 450 -1.71 8.63 10.24
CA LEU A 450 -1.04 9.24 9.09
C LEU A 450 -1.96 9.33 7.86
N MET A 451 -2.84 8.35 7.66
CA MET A 451 -3.87 8.40 6.63
C MET A 451 -4.90 9.51 6.92
N LEU A 452 -5.33 9.67 8.18
CA LEU A 452 -6.22 10.77 8.58
C LEU A 452 -5.57 12.14 8.35
N MET A 453 -4.31 12.29 8.74
CA MET A 453 -3.53 13.50 8.47
C MET A 453 -3.45 13.80 6.97
N SER A 454 -3.20 12.78 6.15
CA SER A 454 -3.10 12.94 4.69
C SER A 454 -4.46 13.29 4.05
N LYS A 455 -5.56 12.72 4.55
CA LYS A 455 -6.92 13.09 4.11
C LYS A 455 -7.22 14.56 4.40
N PHE A 456 -6.82 15.08 5.57
CA PHE A 456 -7.03 16.48 5.94
C PHE A 456 -6.26 17.49 5.07
N GLU A 457 -5.14 17.08 4.45
CA GLU A 457 -4.35 17.96 3.57
C GLU A 457 -5.04 18.31 2.26
N GLY A 458 -6.01 17.51 1.80
CA GLY A 458 -6.79 17.82 0.60
C GLY A 458 -6.20 17.30 -0.72
N PHE A 459 -5.65 16.07 -0.75
CA PHE A 459 -5.33 15.40 -2.02
C PHE A 459 -6.60 14.90 -2.71
N SER A 460 -6.62 14.98 -4.03
CA SER A 460 -7.77 14.66 -4.88
C SER A 460 -7.91 13.17 -5.23
N SER A 461 -6.85 12.36 -5.08
CA SER A 461 -6.86 10.93 -5.39
C SER A 461 -6.45 10.04 -4.21
N ILE A 462 -6.94 8.80 -4.20
CA ILE A 462 -6.59 7.78 -3.21
C ILE A 462 -5.12 7.37 -3.38
N SER A 463 -4.67 7.20 -4.62
CA SER A 463 -3.28 6.93 -4.99
C SER A 463 -2.30 7.97 -4.42
N ALA A 464 -2.63 9.26 -4.51
CA ALA A 464 -1.80 10.33 -3.95
C ALA A 464 -1.85 10.36 -2.40
N LEU A 465 -3.02 10.08 -1.80
CA LEU A 465 -3.17 9.96 -0.35
C LEU A 465 -2.30 8.82 0.22
N GLU A 466 -2.31 7.66 -0.42
CA GLU A 466 -1.49 6.51 0.00
C GLU A 466 0.00 6.79 -0.15
N ARG A 467 0.44 7.37 -1.28
CA ARG A 467 1.84 7.78 -1.49
C ARG A 467 2.32 8.80 -0.46
N ARG A 468 1.48 9.79 -0.13
CA ARG A 468 1.81 10.81 0.87
C ARG A 468 1.87 10.22 2.28
N SER A 469 0.91 9.36 2.64
CA SER A 469 0.89 8.65 3.92
C SER A 469 2.12 7.75 4.07
N ALA A 470 2.47 7.00 3.02
CA ALA A 470 3.69 6.19 2.97
C ALA A 470 4.95 7.05 3.17
N THR A 471 5.04 8.22 2.51
CA THR A 471 6.18 9.13 2.67
C THR A 471 6.35 9.59 4.11
N ARG A 472 5.26 9.98 4.78
CA ARG A 472 5.31 10.35 6.20
C ARG A 472 5.71 9.19 7.08
N TYR A 473 5.16 8.00 6.80
CA TYR A 473 5.49 6.83 7.60
C TYR A 473 6.96 6.43 7.44
N TYR A 474 7.53 6.56 6.24
CA TYR A 474 8.96 6.38 6.01
C TYR A 474 9.80 7.37 6.81
N ILE A 475 9.47 8.67 6.76
CA ILE A 475 10.18 9.70 7.56
C ILE A 475 10.08 9.39 9.05
N PHE A 476 8.90 8.97 9.51
CA PHE A 476 8.70 8.56 10.89
C PHE A 476 9.54 7.33 11.26
N GLN A 477 9.56 6.28 10.42
CA GLN A 477 10.38 5.09 10.67
C GLN A 477 11.87 5.46 10.68
N PHE A 478 12.31 6.35 9.81
CA PHE A 478 13.67 6.86 9.79
C PHE A 478 14.04 7.60 11.09
N ILE A 479 13.23 8.57 11.52
CA ILE A 479 13.53 9.41 12.69
C ILE A 479 13.30 8.64 14.00
N ASN A 480 12.16 7.99 14.17
CA ASN A 480 11.78 7.37 15.44
C ASN A 480 12.33 5.95 15.57
N VAL A 481 12.10 5.09 14.58
CA VAL A 481 12.47 3.67 14.67
C VAL A 481 13.97 3.47 14.47
N PHE A 482 14.58 4.11 13.49
CA PHE A 482 16.01 3.98 13.23
C PHE A 482 16.85 4.93 14.11
N LEU A 483 16.79 6.25 13.88
CA LEU A 483 17.62 7.21 14.64
C LEU A 483 17.25 7.26 16.12
N GLY A 484 15.95 7.32 16.45
CA GLY A 484 15.46 7.40 17.82
C GLY A 484 15.85 6.20 18.67
N SER A 485 15.83 4.99 18.10
CA SER A 485 16.30 3.78 18.78
C SER A 485 17.80 3.81 19.06
N ILE A 486 18.60 4.32 18.12
CA ILE A 486 20.05 4.47 18.31
C ILE A 486 20.32 5.52 19.40
N ILE A 487 19.81 6.74 19.22
CA ILE A 487 20.05 7.89 20.13
C ILE A 487 19.52 7.61 21.53
N THR A 488 18.31 7.09 21.66
CA THR A 488 17.73 6.85 22.98
C THR A 488 18.38 5.65 23.66
N GLY A 489 18.67 4.61 22.87
CA GLY A 489 19.38 3.45 23.35
C GLY A 489 20.78 3.78 23.86
N THR A 490 21.42 4.83 23.33
CA THR A 490 22.73 5.32 23.79
C THR A 490 22.61 6.31 24.92
N ALA A 491 21.61 7.19 24.88
CA ALA A 491 21.30 8.11 25.95
C ALA A 491 21.07 7.36 27.26
N PHE A 492 20.31 6.26 27.30
CA PHE A 492 20.17 5.48 28.54
C PHE A 492 21.48 4.86 29.06
N GLN A 493 22.46 4.64 28.19
CA GLN A 493 23.77 4.09 28.57
C GLN A 493 24.80 5.19 28.90
N GLN A 494 24.64 6.40 28.37
CA GLN A 494 25.64 7.48 28.38
C GLN A 494 25.03 8.88 28.60
N LEU A 495 23.83 9.00 29.19
CA LEU A 495 23.04 10.25 29.29
C LEU A 495 23.85 11.40 29.87
N ASN A 496 24.62 11.08 30.92
CA ASN A 496 25.43 12.06 31.64
C ASN A 496 26.56 12.63 30.75
N ASN A 497 27.06 11.85 29.79
CA ASN A 497 28.04 12.33 28.83
C ASN A 497 27.37 13.11 27.70
N PHE A 498 26.22 12.64 27.20
CA PHE A 498 25.55 13.24 26.03
C PHE A 498 25.03 14.66 26.27
N ILE A 499 24.53 14.97 27.48
CA ILE A 499 24.03 16.30 27.83
C ILE A 499 25.15 17.35 27.92
N HIS A 500 26.39 16.93 28.18
CA HIS A 500 27.55 17.80 28.35
C HIS A 500 28.50 17.83 27.14
N GLN A 501 28.19 17.10 26.06
CA GLN A 501 29.02 17.04 24.85
C GLN A 501 28.75 18.18 23.87
N SER A 502 29.80 18.58 23.14
CA SER A 502 29.68 19.58 22.08
C SER A 502 29.00 18.99 20.82
N PRO A 503 28.31 19.81 20.00
CA PRO A 503 27.63 19.32 18.78
C PRO A 503 28.53 18.57 17.79
N ASN A 504 29.83 18.84 17.79
CA ASN A 504 30.82 18.18 16.92
C ASN A 504 31.07 16.72 17.29
N GLU A 505 30.70 16.29 18.50
CA GLU A 505 30.86 14.92 18.98
C GLU A 505 29.62 14.06 18.73
N ILE A 506 28.47 14.66 18.37
CA ILE A 506 27.22 13.94 18.14
C ILE A 506 27.37 12.87 17.03
N PRO A 507 27.93 13.16 15.84
CA PRO A 507 28.13 12.14 14.80
C PRO A 507 29.10 11.04 15.23
N LYS A 508 30.06 11.37 16.09
CA LYS A 508 31.06 10.43 16.62
C LYS A 508 30.41 9.44 17.58
N THR A 509 29.64 9.95 18.54
CA THR A 509 28.91 9.13 19.52
C THR A 509 27.88 8.22 18.83
N ILE A 510 27.16 8.74 17.81
CA ILE A 510 26.24 7.93 16.99
C ILE A 510 27.00 6.83 16.24
N GLY A 511 28.15 7.15 15.63
CA GLY A 511 28.98 6.19 14.91
C GLY A 511 29.32 4.95 15.74
N VAL A 512 29.89 5.15 16.93
CA VAL A 512 30.28 4.05 17.85
C VAL A 512 29.09 3.19 18.29
N SER A 513 27.91 3.79 18.35
CA SER A 513 26.71 3.16 18.89
C SER A 513 25.95 2.28 17.90
N ILE A 514 26.10 2.53 16.59
CA ILE A 514 25.41 1.77 15.54
C ILE A 514 25.73 0.27 15.63
N PRO A 515 27.01 -0.18 15.67
CA PRO A 515 27.34 -1.59 15.82
C PRO A 515 26.67 -2.24 17.05
N MET A 516 26.69 -1.56 18.20
CA MET A 516 26.16 -2.06 19.47
C MET A 516 24.64 -2.30 19.44
N LYS A 517 23.91 -1.60 18.55
CA LYS A 517 22.46 -1.74 18.37
C LYS A 517 22.06 -2.73 17.28
N ALA A 518 23.01 -3.34 16.57
CA ALA A 518 22.72 -4.33 15.53
C ALA A 518 21.84 -5.49 16.05
N THR A 519 22.11 -5.97 17.27
CA THR A 519 21.36 -7.06 17.89
C THR A 519 19.87 -6.73 18.08
N PHE A 520 19.54 -5.49 18.44
CA PHE A 520 18.15 -5.03 18.54
C PHE A 520 17.45 -5.05 17.18
N PHE A 521 18.12 -4.63 16.10
CA PHE A 521 17.53 -4.66 14.77
C PHE A 521 17.40 -6.08 14.21
N ILE A 522 18.32 -6.99 14.54
CA ILE A 522 18.20 -8.42 14.20
C ILE A 522 16.94 -9.01 14.84
N THR A 523 16.73 -8.78 16.14
CA THR A 523 15.54 -9.27 16.84
C THR A 523 14.25 -8.62 16.34
N TYR A 524 14.29 -7.33 16.02
CA TYR A 524 13.18 -6.62 15.39
C TYR A 524 12.80 -7.23 14.02
N ILE A 525 13.78 -7.52 13.15
CA ILE A 525 13.55 -8.16 11.84
C ILE A 525 12.94 -9.56 11.99
N MET A 526 13.36 -10.34 12.99
CA MET A 526 12.78 -11.67 13.23
C MET A 526 11.32 -11.59 13.68
N VAL A 527 10.97 -10.64 14.54
CA VAL A 527 9.61 -10.47 15.05
C VAL A 527 8.69 -9.82 14.01
N ASP A 528 9.05 -8.65 13.51
CA ASP A 528 8.20 -7.90 12.59
C ASP A 528 8.26 -8.46 11.16
N GLY A 529 9.47 -8.79 10.69
CA GLY A 529 9.70 -9.31 9.36
C GLY A 529 9.27 -10.76 9.22
N TRP A 530 9.86 -11.71 9.96
CA TRP A 530 9.56 -13.14 9.75
C TRP A 530 8.20 -13.54 10.30
N ALA A 531 8.01 -13.41 11.62
CA ALA A 531 6.75 -13.82 12.25
C ALA A 531 5.59 -12.91 11.82
N GLY A 532 5.84 -11.62 11.60
CA GLY A 532 4.81 -10.69 11.11
C GLY A 532 4.31 -11.01 9.71
N VAL A 533 5.19 -11.26 8.74
CA VAL A 533 4.78 -11.67 7.39
C VAL A 533 4.13 -13.06 7.39
N ALA A 534 4.65 -13.99 8.19
CA ALA A 534 4.01 -15.30 8.36
C ALA A 534 2.62 -15.19 9.00
N GLY A 535 2.40 -14.23 9.92
CA GLY A 535 1.10 -13.95 10.51
C GLY A 535 0.14 -13.22 9.56
N GLU A 536 0.65 -12.38 8.66
CA GLU A 536 -0.15 -11.64 7.68
C GLU A 536 -0.92 -12.60 6.74
N ILE A 537 -0.36 -13.77 6.43
CA ILE A 537 -1.03 -14.76 5.58
C ILE A 537 -2.35 -15.28 6.18
N LEU A 538 -2.47 -15.30 7.51
CA LEU A 538 -3.69 -15.71 8.22
C LEU A 538 -4.81 -14.67 8.08
N ARG A 539 -4.46 -13.40 7.80
CA ARG A 539 -5.40 -12.29 7.71
C ARG A 539 -6.39 -12.25 8.88
N LEU A 540 -5.89 -12.38 10.11
CA LEU A 540 -6.72 -12.51 11.31
C LEU A 540 -7.75 -11.38 11.45
N ARG A 541 -7.36 -10.13 11.16
CA ARG A 541 -8.27 -8.99 11.21
C ARG A 541 -9.43 -9.12 10.21
N PRO A 542 -9.21 -9.28 8.88
CA PRO A 542 -10.30 -9.57 7.94
C PRO A 542 -11.11 -10.82 8.28
N LEU A 543 -10.48 -11.89 8.74
CA LEU A 543 -11.14 -13.15 9.10
C LEU A 543 -12.15 -12.95 10.23
N ILE A 544 -11.74 -12.31 11.33
CA ILE A 544 -12.62 -12.04 12.48
C ILE A 544 -13.72 -11.07 12.08
N ILE A 545 -13.40 -9.99 11.36
CA ILE A 545 -14.39 -8.99 10.93
C ILE A 545 -15.41 -9.61 9.98
N TYR A 546 -14.99 -10.47 9.05
CA TYR A 546 -15.89 -11.15 8.13
C TYR A 546 -16.90 -12.02 8.87
N HIS A 547 -16.45 -12.86 9.81
CA HIS A 547 -17.37 -13.71 10.60
C HIS A 547 -18.25 -12.88 11.53
N LEU A 548 -17.73 -11.81 12.12
CA LEU A 548 -18.50 -10.89 12.96
C LEU A 548 -19.59 -10.18 12.14
N LYS A 549 -19.24 -9.66 10.96
CA LYS A 549 -20.19 -9.08 10.02
C LYS A 549 -21.21 -10.12 9.58
N ASN A 550 -20.77 -11.33 9.21
CA ASN A 550 -21.66 -12.37 8.76
C ASN A 550 -22.67 -12.81 9.83
N PHE A 551 -22.26 -12.79 11.10
CA PHE A 551 -23.13 -13.13 12.22
C PHE A 551 -24.08 -11.99 12.62
N PHE A 552 -23.58 -10.74 12.72
CA PHE A 552 -24.35 -9.62 13.23
C PHE A 552 -24.98 -8.72 12.16
N MET A 553 -24.25 -8.45 11.07
CA MET A 553 -24.55 -7.38 10.09
C MET A 553 -25.02 -7.85 8.72
N VAL A 554 -24.64 -9.05 8.25
CA VAL A 554 -24.99 -9.53 6.89
C VAL A 554 -26.40 -10.09 6.87
N LYS A 555 -27.25 -9.50 6.05
CA LYS A 555 -28.69 -9.81 5.99
C LYS A 555 -29.10 -10.25 4.60
N THR A 556 -28.51 -9.63 3.57
CA THR A 556 -28.67 -9.97 2.14
C THR A 556 -27.39 -10.59 1.55
N GLU A 557 -27.45 -11.12 0.32
CA GLU A 557 -26.23 -11.55 -0.39
C GLU A 557 -25.35 -10.36 -0.80
N THR A 558 -25.94 -9.19 -1.08
CA THR A 558 -25.17 -7.95 -1.35
C THR A 558 -24.36 -7.51 -0.13
N ASP A 559 -24.92 -7.60 1.08
CA ASP A 559 -24.17 -7.34 2.32
C ASP A 559 -23.01 -8.32 2.48
N ARG A 560 -23.16 -9.55 1.98
CA ARG A 560 -22.13 -10.59 2.06
C ARG A 560 -20.97 -10.31 1.11
N GLU A 561 -21.24 -9.73 -0.05
CA GLU A 561 -20.21 -9.22 -0.95
C GLU A 561 -19.48 -8.01 -0.37
N GLU A 562 -20.21 -7.07 0.24
CA GLU A 562 -19.60 -5.94 0.97
C GLU A 562 -18.75 -6.41 2.16
N ALA A 563 -19.19 -7.46 2.88
CA ALA A 563 -18.42 -8.07 3.95
C ALA A 563 -17.15 -8.78 3.45
N MET A 564 -17.17 -9.27 2.21
CA MET A 564 -16.06 -9.98 1.58
C MET A 564 -14.91 -9.05 1.13
N ASN A 565 -15.11 -7.72 1.16
CA ASN A 565 -14.12 -6.77 0.67
C ASN A 565 -12.72 -7.01 1.29
N PRO A 566 -11.73 -7.44 0.50
CA PRO A 566 -10.40 -7.76 1.00
C PRO A 566 -9.55 -6.52 1.30
N GLY A 567 -9.94 -5.34 0.79
CA GLY A 567 -9.08 -4.16 0.75
C GLY A 567 -7.92 -4.27 -0.25
N SER A 568 -7.16 -3.19 -0.34
CA SER A 568 -5.95 -3.07 -1.17
C SER A 568 -4.73 -3.74 -0.53
N LEU A 569 -3.62 -3.75 -1.28
CA LEU A 569 -2.31 -4.28 -0.89
C LEU A 569 -1.72 -3.62 0.38
N GLY A 570 -2.24 -2.46 0.79
CA GLY A 570 -1.71 -1.69 1.91
C GLY A 570 -0.38 -1.00 1.60
N PHE A 571 -0.31 -0.29 0.47
CA PHE A 571 0.91 0.44 0.06
C PHE A 571 1.39 1.42 1.14
N ASN A 572 0.46 2.09 1.82
CA ASN A 572 0.71 3.00 2.93
C ASN A 572 1.43 2.37 4.14
N THR A 573 1.25 1.07 4.38
CA THR A 573 1.87 0.35 5.52
C THR A 573 3.08 -0.45 5.11
N GLY A 574 2.96 -1.21 4.01
CA GLY A 574 3.97 -2.19 3.61
C GLY A 574 5.19 -1.54 3.00
N GLU A 575 5.02 -0.55 2.12
CA GLU A 575 6.17 0.07 1.43
C GLU A 575 7.15 0.73 2.42
N PRO A 576 6.73 1.52 3.42
CA PRO A 576 7.67 2.14 4.37
C PRO A 576 8.43 1.12 5.22
N GLN A 577 7.80 0.00 5.58
CA GLN A 577 8.45 -1.10 6.31
C GLN A 577 9.54 -1.76 5.45
N ILE A 578 9.28 -2.00 4.17
CA ILE A 578 10.28 -2.52 3.25
C ILE A 578 11.47 -1.55 3.14
N GLN A 579 11.21 -0.24 3.04
CA GLN A 579 12.26 0.78 2.98
C GLN A 579 13.12 0.84 4.25
N LEU A 580 12.54 0.59 5.42
CA LEU A 580 13.30 0.46 6.66
C LEU A 580 14.27 -0.72 6.59
N TYR A 581 13.86 -1.86 6.03
CA TYR A 581 14.77 -3.00 5.83
C TYR A 581 15.86 -2.71 4.78
N PHE A 582 15.56 -1.95 3.73
CA PHE A 582 16.60 -1.45 2.83
C PHE A 582 17.61 -0.57 3.56
N LEU A 583 17.14 0.38 4.38
CA LEU A 583 18.00 1.24 5.18
C LEU A 583 18.88 0.42 6.14
N LEU A 584 18.29 -0.49 6.91
CA LEU A 584 19.04 -1.33 7.84
C LEU A 584 20.06 -2.20 7.11
N GLY A 585 19.70 -2.81 5.98
CA GLY A 585 20.61 -3.63 5.20
C GLY A 585 21.78 -2.83 4.64
N LEU A 586 21.53 -1.65 4.05
CA LEU A 586 22.58 -0.82 3.48
C LEU A 586 23.49 -0.21 4.54
N VAL A 587 22.96 0.21 5.70
CA VAL A 587 23.74 0.75 6.83
C VAL A 587 24.61 -0.34 7.45
N TYR A 588 24.02 -1.51 7.75
CA TYR A 588 24.72 -2.57 8.46
C TYR A 588 25.56 -3.48 7.58
N ALA A 589 25.43 -3.44 6.24
CA ALA A 589 26.24 -4.25 5.33
C ALA A 589 27.75 -4.12 5.58
N VAL A 590 28.24 -2.89 5.78
CA VAL A 590 29.66 -2.60 6.01
C VAL A 590 30.05 -2.66 7.50
N VAL A 591 29.07 -2.46 8.39
CA VAL A 591 29.28 -2.33 9.83
C VAL A 591 29.22 -3.68 10.55
N SER A 592 28.14 -4.43 10.32
CA SER A 592 27.85 -5.72 10.95
C SER A 592 27.16 -6.65 9.94
N PRO A 593 27.94 -7.38 9.13
CA PRO A 593 27.42 -8.25 8.05
C PRO A 593 26.40 -9.29 8.49
N ILE A 594 26.44 -9.70 9.76
CA ILE A 594 25.57 -10.73 10.35
C ILE A 594 24.07 -10.40 10.22
N LEU A 595 23.71 -9.13 10.03
CA LEU A 595 22.31 -8.71 9.85
C LEU A 595 21.75 -9.07 8.46
N LEU A 596 22.60 -9.21 7.44
CA LEU A 596 22.19 -9.41 6.04
C LEU A 596 21.41 -10.71 5.78
N PRO A 597 21.78 -11.89 6.31
CA PRO A 597 21.02 -13.12 6.08
C PRO A 597 19.60 -13.03 6.62
N PHE A 598 19.38 -12.31 7.73
CA PHE A 598 18.05 -12.12 8.29
C PHE A 598 17.14 -11.30 7.36
N ILE A 599 17.71 -10.26 6.74
CA ILE A 599 17.05 -9.46 5.71
C ILE A 599 16.75 -10.29 4.44
N VAL A 600 17.71 -11.10 3.98
CA VAL A 600 17.52 -11.96 2.79
C VAL A 600 16.38 -12.95 3.01
N ILE A 601 16.32 -13.59 4.19
CA ILE A 601 15.23 -14.51 4.55
C ILE A 601 13.89 -13.77 4.57
N PHE A 602 13.86 -12.55 5.14
CA PHE A 602 12.65 -11.72 5.12
C PHE A 602 12.18 -11.44 3.68
N PHE A 603 13.05 -10.95 2.79
CA PHE A 603 12.66 -10.63 1.42
C PHE A 603 12.20 -11.87 0.65
N GLY A 604 12.83 -13.02 0.84
CA GLY A 604 12.44 -14.28 0.21
C GLY A 604 11.07 -14.77 0.69
N LEU A 605 10.83 -14.76 2.00
CA LEU A 605 9.56 -15.16 2.59
C LEU A 605 8.43 -14.22 2.19
N ALA A 606 8.66 -12.91 2.30
CA ALA A 606 7.69 -11.87 1.96
C ALA A 606 7.32 -11.90 0.48
N TYR A 607 8.28 -12.11 -0.41
CA TYR A 607 7.99 -12.25 -1.84
C TYR A 607 6.98 -13.38 -2.11
N ILE A 608 7.16 -14.55 -1.49
CA ILE A 608 6.26 -15.70 -1.68
C ILE A 608 4.87 -15.42 -1.07
N VAL A 609 4.81 -14.87 0.14
CA VAL A 609 3.55 -14.57 0.84
C VAL A 609 2.75 -13.50 0.11
N TYR A 610 3.35 -12.36 -0.22
CA TYR A 610 2.64 -11.29 -0.92
C TYR A 610 2.27 -11.68 -2.35
N ARG A 611 3.12 -12.46 -3.05
CA ARG A 611 2.75 -13.01 -4.37
C ARG A 611 1.49 -13.86 -4.25
N HIS A 612 1.43 -14.73 -3.25
CA HIS A 612 0.25 -15.55 -2.96
C HIS A 612 -1.00 -14.71 -2.69
N GLN A 613 -0.90 -13.68 -1.85
CA GLN A 613 -2.04 -12.83 -1.50
C GLN A 613 -2.51 -11.95 -2.67
N ILE A 614 -1.61 -11.44 -3.51
CA ILE A 614 -1.98 -10.65 -4.70
C ILE A 614 -2.79 -11.48 -5.70
N MET A 615 -2.46 -12.76 -5.86
CA MET A 615 -3.20 -13.66 -6.75
C MET A 615 -4.58 -14.03 -6.19
N ASN A 616 -4.70 -14.27 -4.88
CA ASN A 616 -5.92 -14.86 -4.32
C ASN A 616 -6.86 -13.87 -3.63
N VAL A 617 -6.30 -12.79 -3.08
CA VAL A 617 -6.95 -12.00 -2.06
C VAL A 617 -7.11 -10.54 -2.46
N TYR A 618 -6.00 -9.82 -2.63
CA TYR A 618 -6.05 -8.35 -2.72
C TYR A 618 -6.73 -7.90 -4.01
N ASN A 619 -7.74 -7.05 -3.86
CA ASN A 619 -8.35 -6.35 -4.98
C ASN A 619 -7.75 -4.95 -5.07
N GLN A 620 -7.40 -4.53 -6.28
CA GLN A 620 -6.79 -3.24 -6.49
C GLN A 620 -7.90 -2.19 -6.66
N GLU A 621 -7.90 -1.17 -5.80
CA GLU A 621 -8.95 -0.13 -5.78
C GLU A 621 -8.73 0.94 -6.87
N TYR A 622 -7.48 1.13 -7.31
CA TYR A 622 -7.06 2.11 -8.31
C TYR A 622 -5.87 1.58 -9.11
N GLU A 623 -5.68 1.99 -10.37
CA GLU A 623 -4.49 1.65 -11.17
C GLU A 623 -3.69 2.90 -11.52
N SER A 624 -2.53 3.05 -10.87
CA SER A 624 -1.55 4.13 -11.04
C SER A 624 -0.47 3.80 -12.08
N ALA A 625 -0.41 2.56 -12.55
CA ALA A 625 0.56 2.05 -13.52
C ALA A 625 2.03 2.19 -13.04
N ALA A 626 2.28 2.02 -11.75
CA ALA A 626 3.56 2.13 -11.05
C ALA A 626 4.15 3.55 -10.96
N ALA A 627 3.31 4.59 -10.92
CA ALA A 627 3.76 5.98 -10.78
C ALA A 627 4.50 6.27 -9.44
N PHE A 628 4.43 5.37 -8.46
CA PHE A 628 5.13 5.49 -7.18
C PHE A 628 6.62 5.07 -7.23
N TRP A 629 7.09 4.45 -8.32
CA TRP A 629 8.47 3.93 -8.40
C TRP A 629 9.56 5.00 -8.20
N PRO A 630 9.45 6.25 -8.73
CA PRO A 630 10.41 7.31 -8.44
C PRO A 630 10.55 7.60 -6.95
N ASP A 631 9.45 7.53 -6.18
CA ASP A 631 9.47 7.72 -4.73
C ASP A 631 10.24 6.58 -4.03
N VAL A 632 10.00 5.33 -4.44
CA VAL A 632 10.69 4.13 -3.93
C VAL A 632 12.19 4.21 -4.23
N HIS A 633 12.56 4.50 -5.48
CA HIS A 633 13.97 4.66 -5.88
C HIS A 633 14.65 5.77 -5.07
N GLY A 634 14.02 6.95 -4.96
CA GLY A 634 14.57 8.08 -4.22
C GLY A 634 14.83 7.74 -2.75
N ARG A 635 13.95 6.96 -2.10
CA ARG A 635 14.13 6.53 -0.70
C ARG A 635 15.28 5.55 -0.52
N ILE A 636 15.48 4.61 -1.44
CA ILE A 636 16.63 3.69 -1.39
C ILE A 636 17.94 4.46 -1.60
N ILE A 637 17.96 5.45 -2.51
CA ILE A 637 19.11 6.34 -2.69
C ILE A 637 19.40 7.16 -1.42
N ILE A 638 18.37 7.72 -0.78
CA ILE A 638 18.52 8.43 0.50
C ILE A 638 19.08 7.48 1.56
N ALA A 639 18.59 6.24 1.63
CA ALA A 639 19.13 5.22 2.55
C ALA A 639 20.60 4.90 2.27
N LEU A 640 21.02 4.87 1.00
CA LEU A 640 22.42 4.67 0.61
C LEU A 640 23.31 5.86 1.01
N ILE A 641 22.83 7.10 0.82
CA ILE A 641 23.52 8.31 1.27
C ILE A 641 23.64 8.32 2.80
N VAL A 642 22.57 7.98 3.52
CA VAL A 642 22.60 7.86 4.98
C VAL A 642 23.64 6.81 5.41
N SER A 643 23.68 5.64 4.78
CA SER A 643 24.68 4.61 5.08
C SER A 643 26.11 5.14 4.93
N GLN A 644 26.40 5.86 3.85
CA GLN A 644 27.72 6.45 3.60
C GLN A 644 28.08 7.55 4.62
N LEU A 645 27.13 8.42 4.97
CA LEU A 645 27.34 9.47 5.98
C LEU A 645 27.56 8.88 7.39
N LEU A 646 26.83 7.82 7.74
CA LEU A 646 27.02 7.13 9.02
C LEU A 646 28.36 6.38 9.06
N LEU A 647 28.77 5.75 7.96
CA LEU A 647 30.09 5.13 7.84
C LEU A 647 31.21 6.17 7.99
N LEU A 648 31.05 7.36 7.41
CA LEU A 648 31.96 8.49 7.59
C LEU A 648 32.02 8.94 9.07
N GLY A 649 30.88 9.08 9.74
CA GLY A 649 30.82 9.39 11.16
C GLY A 649 31.55 8.34 12.01
N LEU A 650 31.38 7.06 11.69
CA LEU A 650 32.01 5.94 12.39
C LEU A 650 33.53 5.83 12.15
N LEU A 651 34.03 6.01 10.92
CA LEU A 651 35.48 5.93 10.68
C LEU A 651 36.22 7.15 11.24
N SER A 652 35.56 8.30 11.32
CA SER A 652 36.12 9.52 11.93
C SER A 652 36.44 9.35 13.41
N THR A 653 35.76 8.45 14.14
CA THR A 653 36.07 8.16 15.55
C THR A 653 37.21 7.20 15.77
N LYS A 654 37.63 6.47 14.73
CA LYS A 654 38.65 5.43 14.82
C LYS A 654 40.04 5.90 14.37
N ASP A 655 40.28 7.21 14.41
CA ASP A 655 41.53 7.87 13.99
C ASP A 655 41.99 7.49 12.57
N ALA A 656 41.05 7.11 11.71
CA ALA A 656 41.30 6.77 10.31
C ALA A 656 41.24 8.02 9.42
N SER A 657 42.03 9.06 9.75
CA SER A 657 41.97 10.38 9.11
C SER A 657 42.28 10.34 7.61
N GLN A 658 43.14 9.42 7.16
CA GLN A 658 43.49 9.22 5.74
C GLN A 658 42.31 8.72 4.88
N SER A 659 41.26 8.18 5.51
CA SER A 659 40.10 7.59 4.84
C SER A 659 39.01 8.59 4.45
N THR A 660 39.02 9.78 5.05
CA THR A 660 37.95 10.78 4.92
C THR A 660 37.70 11.24 3.47
N PRO A 661 38.73 11.57 2.64
CA PRO A 661 38.51 12.01 1.27
C PRO A 661 37.81 10.95 0.40
N PHE A 662 38.16 9.68 0.60
CA PHE A 662 37.57 8.57 -0.15
C PHE A 662 36.11 8.32 0.25
N LEU A 663 35.73 8.52 1.51
CA LEU A 663 34.34 8.37 1.93
C LEU A 663 33.44 9.54 1.50
N ILE A 664 33.96 10.76 1.43
CA ILE A 664 33.20 11.94 0.94
C ILE A 664 32.87 11.80 -0.56
N THR A 665 33.70 11.09 -1.31
CA THR A 665 33.48 10.89 -2.75
C THR A 665 32.24 10.03 -3.03
N LEU A 666 31.90 9.06 -2.17
CA LEU A 666 30.74 8.18 -2.33
C LEU A 666 29.37 8.90 -2.38
N PRO A 667 29.01 9.79 -1.42
CA PRO A 667 27.74 10.50 -1.49
C PRO A 667 27.68 11.45 -2.69
N VAL A 668 28.81 12.06 -3.08
CA VAL A 668 28.87 12.89 -4.31
C VAL A 668 28.53 12.05 -5.54
N LEU A 669 29.17 10.88 -5.71
CA LEU A 669 28.87 9.97 -6.82
C LEU A 669 27.42 9.48 -6.79
N THR A 670 26.89 9.19 -5.60
CA THR A 670 25.51 8.72 -5.42
C THR A 670 24.49 9.80 -5.79
N ILE A 671 24.74 11.07 -5.41
CA ILE A 671 23.90 12.21 -5.80
C ILE A 671 23.99 12.49 -7.30
N CYS A 672 25.17 12.40 -7.90
CA CYS A 672 25.35 12.50 -9.35
C CYS A 672 24.56 11.41 -10.08
N PHE A 673 24.60 10.17 -9.59
CA PHE A 673 23.82 9.05 -10.11
C PHE A 673 22.31 9.29 -9.97
N ASP A 674 21.83 9.77 -8.82
CA ASP A 674 20.41 10.09 -8.63
C ASP A 674 19.94 11.16 -9.61
N ARG A 675 20.71 12.23 -9.80
CA ARG A 675 20.39 13.27 -10.79
C ARG A 675 20.38 12.73 -12.22
N TYR A 676 21.31 11.84 -12.57
CA TYR A 676 21.30 11.15 -13.86
C TYR A 676 20.02 10.33 -14.04
N CYS A 677 19.64 9.51 -13.06
CA CYS A 677 18.44 8.67 -13.12
C CYS A 677 17.15 9.50 -13.17
N LYS A 678 17.07 10.56 -12.38
CA LYS A 678 15.96 11.52 -12.41
C LYS A 678 15.84 12.19 -13.78
N GLY A 679 16.93 12.68 -14.35
CA GLY A 679 16.89 13.27 -15.70
C GLY A 679 16.51 12.27 -16.80
N ARG A 680 16.98 11.02 -16.70
CA ARG A 680 16.84 10.02 -17.77
C ARG A 680 15.53 9.24 -17.77
N TYR A 681 15.02 8.87 -16.59
CA TYR A 681 13.91 7.91 -16.45
C TYR A 681 12.66 8.49 -15.78
N GLU A 682 12.78 9.40 -14.82
CA GLU A 682 11.62 10.01 -14.13
C GLU A 682 10.61 10.69 -15.06
N PRO A 683 11.01 11.31 -16.20
CA PRO A 683 10.05 11.87 -17.15
C PRO A 683 9.02 10.87 -17.65
N ALA A 684 9.32 9.57 -17.73
CA ALA A 684 8.36 8.54 -18.15
C ALA A 684 7.26 8.25 -17.11
N PHE A 685 7.46 8.67 -15.86
CA PHE A 685 6.49 8.51 -14.77
C PHE A 685 5.65 9.77 -14.57
N VAL A 686 6.22 10.94 -14.85
CA VAL A 686 5.59 12.24 -14.61
C VAL A 686 4.93 12.81 -15.87
N ARG A 687 5.52 12.61 -17.05
CA ARG A 687 5.05 13.18 -18.33
C ARG A 687 4.59 12.06 -19.24
N TYR A 688 3.45 12.29 -19.91
CA TYR A 688 2.95 11.35 -20.91
C TYR A 688 3.43 11.75 -22.31
N PRO A 689 4.20 10.90 -23.03
CA PRO A 689 4.74 11.26 -24.34
C PRO A 689 3.65 11.46 -25.41
N LEU A 690 3.70 12.59 -26.12
CA LEU A 690 2.72 12.91 -27.16
C LEU A 690 2.70 11.91 -28.33
N GLN A 691 3.86 11.33 -28.67
CA GLN A 691 3.95 10.29 -29.71
C GLN A 691 3.13 9.05 -29.35
N GLN A 692 3.18 8.61 -28.08
CA GLN A 692 2.40 7.47 -27.62
C GLN A 692 0.91 7.79 -27.54
N ALA A 693 0.56 9.00 -27.10
CA ALA A 693 -0.82 9.49 -27.10
C ALA A 693 -1.43 9.41 -28.50
N MET A 694 -0.74 9.97 -29.50
CA MET A 694 -1.18 9.98 -30.90
C MET A 694 -1.26 8.57 -31.49
N MET A 695 -0.24 7.74 -31.28
CA MET A 695 -0.22 6.37 -31.78
C MET A 695 -1.39 5.55 -31.23
N LYS A 696 -1.70 5.69 -29.94
CA LYS A 696 -2.84 5.02 -29.29
C LYS A 696 -4.19 5.54 -29.81
N ASP A 697 -4.30 6.85 -30.04
CA ASP A 697 -5.51 7.44 -30.60
C ASP A 697 -5.77 6.95 -32.04
N ILE A 698 -4.73 6.86 -32.88
CA ILE A 698 -4.83 6.32 -34.24
C ILE A 698 -5.26 4.86 -34.20
N LEU A 699 -4.60 4.03 -33.38
CA LEU A 699 -4.93 2.60 -33.26
C LEU A 699 -6.38 2.40 -32.82
N ASN A 700 -6.83 3.14 -31.80
CA ASN A 700 -8.20 3.04 -31.32
C ASN A 700 -9.22 3.52 -32.36
N ARG A 701 -8.91 4.58 -33.12
CA ARG A 701 -9.77 5.07 -34.20
C ARG A 701 -9.88 4.06 -35.34
N THR A 702 -8.81 3.30 -35.64
CA THR A 702 -8.84 2.23 -36.63
C THR A 702 -9.61 1.00 -36.15
N ARG A 703 -9.51 0.65 -34.86
CA ARG A 703 -10.18 -0.51 -34.28
C ARG A 703 -11.68 -0.28 -34.10
N GLU A 704 -12.06 0.92 -33.68
CA GLU A 704 -13.44 1.29 -33.31
C GLU A 704 -13.78 2.70 -33.81
N PRO A 705 -14.18 2.86 -35.08
CA PRO A 705 -14.37 4.18 -35.70
C PRO A 705 -15.63 4.92 -35.21
N ASN A 706 -16.67 4.20 -34.78
CA ASN A 706 -18.01 4.77 -34.53
C ASN A 706 -18.35 4.94 -33.03
N VAL A 707 -17.36 5.08 -32.16
CA VAL A 707 -17.60 5.19 -30.71
C VAL A 707 -18.02 6.60 -30.32
N ASN A 708 -19.18 6.73 -29.68
CA ASN A 708 -19.63 7.99 -29.10
C ASN A 708 -18.88 8.28 -27.78
N LEU A 709 -17.71 8.90 -27.90
CA LEU A 709 -16.87 9.25 -26.76
C LEU A 709 -17.52 10.29 -25.83
N LYS A 710 -18.44 11.12 -26.36
CA LYS A 710 -19.08 12.20 -25.59
C LYS A 710 -19.93 11.64 -24.45
N ASP A 711 -20.78 10.68 -24.75
CA ASP A 711 -21.69 10.11 -23.74
C ASP A 711 -20.94 9.25 -22.73
N TYR A 712 -19.93 8.50 -23.19
CA TYR A 712 -19.03 7.74 -22.31
C TYR A 712 -18.30 8.63 -21.29
N LEU A 713 -17.78 9.79 -21.72
CA LEU A 713 -17.02 10.69 -20.84
C LEU A 713 -17.92 11.59 -19.98
N ARG A 714 -19.10 11.97 -20.48
CA ARG A 714 -20.04 12.85 -19.75
C ARG A 714 -20.53 12.21 -18.45
N SER A 715 -20.78 10.89 -18.45
CA SER A 715 -21.24 10.17 -17.25
C SER A 715 -20.10 9.72 -16.33
N ALA A 716 -18.85 9.73 -16.78
CA ALA A 716 -17.71 9.16 -16.06
C ALA A 716 -17.45 9.86 -14.70
N TYR A 717 -17.33 11.18 -14.71
CA TYR A 717 -16.93 11.99 -13.55
C TYR A 717 -18.10 12.66 -12.81
N ILE A 718 -19.29 12.05 -12.87
CA ILE A 718 -20.41 12.45 -12.02
C ILE A 718 -20.16 11.92 -10.60
N HIS A 719 -20.44 12.74 -9.58
CA HIS A 719 -20.29 12.32 -8.19
C HIS A 719 -21.12 11.04 -7.92
N PRO A 720 -20.57 10.00 -7.26
CA PRO A 720 -21.21 8.68 -7.11
C PRO A 720 -22.65 8.73 -6.56
N VAL A 721 -22.90 9.70 -5.69
CA VAL A 721 -24.22 9.97 -5.09
C VAL A 721 -25.32 10.26 -6.12
N PHE A 722 -25.00 10.87 -7.25
CA PHE A 722 -25.98 11.15 -8.30
C PHE A 722 -26.18 9.95 -9.23
N LYS A 723 -25.18 9.07 -9.39
CA LYS A 723 -25.31 7.84 -10.19
C LYS A 723 -26.22 6.80 -9.54
N ALA A 724 -26.17 6.69 -8.21
CA ALA A 724 -26.99 5.73 -7.45
C ALA A 724 -28.52 5.96 -7.55
N GLY A 725 -28.97 7.11 -8.09
CA GLY A 725 -30.37 7.35 -8.42
C GLY A 725 -30.82 6.68 -9.72
N ASP A 726 -29.93 6.58 -10.70
CA ASP A 726 -30.22 6.09 -12.06
C ASP A 726 -30.01 4.57 -12.19
N ASP A 727 -29.17 3.97 -11.34
CA ASP A 727 -28.90 2.51 -11.37
C ASP A 727 -30.12 1.66 -10.98
N TYR A 728 -31.15 2.22 -10.33
CA TYR A 728 -32.42 1.51 -10.11
C TYR A 728 -33.26 1.38 -11.39
N GLU A 729 -33.10 2.27 -12.37
CA GLU A 729 -33.78 2.19 -13.66
C GLU A 729 -32.92 1.49 -14.74
N ASN A 730 -31.59 1.67 -14.72
CA ASN A 730 -30.72 1.07 -15.73
C ASN A 730 -30.48 -0.44 -15.58
N ASN A 731 -30.66 -1.01 -14.39
CA ASN A 731 -30.57 -2.47 -14.19
C ASN A 731 -31.70 -3.26 -14.90
N LEU A 732 -32.65 -2.58 -15.55
CA LEU A 732 -33.67 -3.20 -16.41
C LEU A 732 -33.29 -3.18 -17.91
N VAL A 733 -32.23 -2.46 -18.31
CA VAL A 733 -31.88 -2.22 -19.72
C VAL A 733 -30.49 -2.76 -20.10
N SER A 734 -29.65 -3.10 -19.13
CA SER A 734 -28.28 -3.61 -19.36
C SER A 734 -28.15 -5.13 -19.25
N GLU A 735 -29.14 -5.90 -19.75
CA GLU A 735 -28.99 -7.38 -19.88
C GLU A 735 -28.33 -7.81 -21.21
N ASP A 736 -28.06 -6.91 -22.16
CA ASP A 736 -27.62 -7.29 -23.52
C ASP A 736 -26.15 -6.98 -23.89
N GLU A 737 -25.29 -6.55 -22.97
CA GLU A 737 -23.83 -6.46 -23.23
C GLU A 737 -22.99 -7.08 -22.10
N GLU A 738 -23.20 -8.36 -21.83
CA GLU A 738 -22.15 -9.19 -21.23
C GLU A 738 -21.01 -9.36 -22.26
N GLN A 739 -20.04 -8.45 -22.23
CA GLN A 739 -18.71 -8.80 -22.72
C GLN A 739 -18.20 -9.94 -21.85
N GLU A 740 -18.23 -11.16 -22.40
CA GLU A 740 -17.58 -12.32 -21.82
C GLU A 740 -16.17 -11.89 -21.35
N PRO A 741 -15.80 -12.12 -20.08
CA PRO A 741 -14.43 -11.88 -19.66
C PRO A 741 -13.57 -12.77 -20.54
N THR A 742 -12.65 -12.16 -21.32
CA THR A 742 -11.71 -12.91 -22.16
C THR A 742 -11.05 -13.98 -21.30
N LEU A 743 -11.48 -15.22 -21.49
CA LEU A 743 -10.93 -16.38 -20.83
C LEU A 743 -9.50 -16.49 -21.32
N VAL A 744 -8.53 -16.03 -20.54
CA VAL A 744 -7.14 -16.42 -20.74
C VAL A 744 -7.13 -17.92 -20.44
N PRO A 745 -6.93 -18.81 -21.44
CA PRO A 745 -6.90 -20.22 -21.18
C PRO A 745 -5.62 -20.49 -20.39
N THR A 746 -5.75 -20.56 -19.06
CA THR A 746 -4.68 -21.12 -18.24
C THR A 746 -4.53 -22.56 -18.72
N LYS A 747 -3.43 -22.87 -19.41
CA LYS A 747 -3.06 -24.22 -19.84
C LYS A 747 -2.73 -25.06 -18.59
N ARG A 748 -3.72 -25.30 -17.73
CA ARG A 748 -3.69 -26.41 -16.79
C ARG A 748 -4.02 -27.65 -17.60
N GLN A 749 -2.99 -28.41 -17.98
CA GLN A 749 -3.17 -29.81 -18.30
C GLN A 749 -3.67 -30.54 -17.04
N SER A 750 -4.97 -30.47 -16.80
CA SER A 750 -5.66 -31.32 -15.85
C SER A 750 -5.79 -32.70 -16.50
N ARG A 751 -4.79 -33.57 -16.31
CA ARG A 751 -5.03 -35.01 -16.42
C ARG A 751 -5.96 -35.41 -15.27
N ARG A 752 -7.26 -35.46 -15.54
CA ARG A 752 -8.22 -36.10 -14.65
C ARG A 752 -9.03 -37.11 -15.46
N SER A 753 -8.55 -38.34 -15.43
CA SER A 753 -9.29 -39.54 -15.77
C SER A 753 -10.27 -39.84 -14.64
N THR A 754 -11.58 -39.70 -14.89
CA THR A 754 -12.62 -40.59 -14.34
C THR A 754 -13.93 -40.37 -15.12
N PRO A 755 -14.68 -41.45 -15.45
CA PRO A 755 -15.87 -41.37 -16.28
C PRO A 755 -17.12 -41.15 -15.41
N PHE A 756 -17.95 -40.18 -15.75
CA PHE A 756 -19.35 -40.19 -15.34
C PHE A 756 -20.22 -39.67 -16.49
N SER A 757 -21.28 -40.41 -16.78
CA SER A 757 -22.15 -40.24 -17.92
C SER A 757 -23.09 -39.04 -17.74
N SER A 758 -23.10 -38.14 -18.72
CA SER A 758 -24.14 -37.11 -18.84
C SER A 758 -25.27 -37.63 -19.74
N LYS A 759 -26.40 -37.98 -19.15
CA LYS A 759 -27.69 -38.00 -19.86
C LYS A 759 -28.28 -36.59 -19.79
N TYR A 760 -28.28 -35.88 -20.91
CA TYR A 760 -29.38 -35.00 -21.32
C TYR A 760 -29.21 -34.68 -22.81
N SER A 761 -30.19 -35.11 -23.59
CA SER A 761 -30.36 -34.83 -25.01
C SER A 761 -30.99 -33.45 -25.21
N GLY A 762 -30.54 -32.69 -26.19
CA GLY A 762 -31.18 -31.44 -26.62
C GLY A 762 -30.47 -30.77 -27.79
N SER A 763 -30.81 -31.23 -29.00
CA SER A 763 -30.72 -30.56 -30.32
C SER A 763 -29.70 -29.42 -30.53
N SER A 764 -28.61 -29.73 -31.25
CA SER A 764 -27.78 -28.75 -31.96
C SER A 764 -28.11 -28.77 -33.46
N GLN A 765 -28.63 -27.66 -33.99
CA GLN A 765 -28.67 -27.40 -35.43
C GLN A 765 -27.24 -27.19 -35.94
N SER A 766 -26.91 -27.89 -37.01
CA SER A 766 -25.65 -27.80 -37.75
C SER A 766 -25.78 -26.75 -38.86
N LEU A 767 -24.74 -25.94 -39.04
CA LEU A 767 -24.49 -25.21 -40.28
C LEU A 767 -23.15 -25.70 -40.88
N PRO A 768 -23.03 -25.79 -42.22
CA PRO A 768 -21.94 -26.49 -42.87
C PRO A 768 -20.73 -25.58 -43.11
N TYR A 769 -19.54 -26.17 -43.00
CA TYR A 769 -18.32 -25.65 -43.59
C TYR A 769 -18.32 -25.98 -45.09
N GLU A 770 -18.23 -24.95 -45.95
CA GLU A 770 -17.78 -25.10 -47.33
C GLU A 770 -16.35 -24.58 -47.46
N VAL A 771 -15.57 -25.42 -48.13
CA VAL A 771 -14.18 -25.26 -48.53
C VAL A 771 -14.17 -24.56 -49.88
N ASP A 772 -13.27 -23.62 -50.11
CA ASP A 772 -12.77 -23.41 -51.47
C ASP A 772 -11.27 -23.10 -51.50
N GLN A 773 -10.54 -24.05 -52.09
CA GLN A 773 -9.21 -23.87 -52.66
C GLN A 773 -9.41 -23.53 -54.14
N ASN A 774 -8.74 -22.49 -54.66
CA ASN A 774 -7.76 -22.61 -55.76
C ASN A 774 -7.39 -21.29 -56.47
N LEU A 775 -6.06 -21.13 -56.63
CA LEU A 775 -5.29 -20.74 -57.84
C LEU A 775 -5.55 -19.37 -58.53
N GLN A 776 -4.59 -18.46 -58.37
CA GLN A 776 -3.59 -17.98 -59.36
C GLN A 776 -4.03 -17.61 -60.81
N PRO A 777 -3.28 -16.73 -61.53
CA PRO A 777 -1.82 -16.65 -61.66
C PRO A 777 -1.11 -15.53 -60.90
#